data_AF-A0A2M7P2E9-F1
#
_entry.id   AF-A0A2M7P2E9-F1
#
_cell.length_a   1.000
_cell.length_b   1.000
_cell.length_c   1.000
_cell.angle_alpha   90.00
_cell.angle_beta   90.00
_cell.angle_gamma   90.00
#
_symmetry.space_group_name_H-M   'P 1'
#
loop_
_entity.id
_entity.type
_entity.pdbx_description
1 polymer ?
#
loop_
_entity_poly.entity_id
_entity_poly.type
_entity_poly.pdbx_seq_one_letter_code
_entity_poly.pdbx_strand_id
1 'polypeptide(L)'
;GNSGVFDGGGIYYYDCYSCGTITNCIITWNYADWGGGIYCSHSSPSITNCVISKGGAGGAGAGIYCYDSFPSIINCVISKCIAWKGGGIYCSRSSPSICFSDFWSNTPQNYYGCSLGIGCISTDPQFIGGGDYHLGSSSPCIDAGSNTAPAIPSTDADGNPRVVNGIVDMGAYEYQRTPTTGSLTITSTPAGANIYLDGTSTGTITPAILTGIISGTHTVTLTKADYYDWTGMVTVIAEATTEVTATLPLITGSISITSTPTGTNILLDGVDIGTVTPSTLTSITPGDHTIKLTKAGYYDWFGTITITAEATTDVTATLTLIDKISPTTTDNAPTSWQNATVTVTLTATDPTPSSGVARTYYSVNQGTWTVGTVVVISSEGTNTLSYYSVDNAGNTETTKTAIVRIDRVSPITTDNAPAGWYNSVITLIATDPISGVVQTYYTTDGSTPTINSATETTINLTTDGTYTIKYFSIDNAGNAEAVKTAVNIVMIDKTPPVITIIPANGAILLSTQTTVVGSITDISQSAYGTLTINGTSSAIDIAGDSFVATTTLCYGKNIIVVIITDKAGNISSKTVFVEVVTTKEPVLPNQTGETETADGTRIETLKNYPGTMTITINNKPKEANFAVADQNLPKGIDISQLAEAVREFKLFNEEDAIASTTTTGRFRITISYPVTVPDNKAMDLRIFWMDPSDNKWKLVGGTVDTINHTVTVEVEHLSIFRVAFYTFIASDLTNIHVYPNPFKPYDGNSDTGIPYDGSVNSGIIFDSLTEDCTLKIFNLAGELVTELSGTGKVQWNAKTKSGKEVASGVYIYLITDKVGNKKTGKFTIIR
;
A
#
# COMPACT_ATOMS: atom_id res chain seq x y z
N GLY A 1 5.17 87.68 -101.31
CA GLY A 1 5.34 87.74 -102.76
C GLY A 1 5.86 89.10 -103.17
N ASN A 2 6.93 89.12 -103.93
CA ASN A 2 7.63 90.26 -104.51
C ASN A 2 7.68 90.09 -106.03
N SER A 3 7.82 91.17 -106.80
CA SER A 3 7.93 91.12 -108.27
C SER A 3 9.17 91.89 -108.74
N GLY A 4 10.09 91.21 -109.42
CA GLY A 4 11.25 91.78 -110.10
C GLY A 4 11.03 91.84 -111.60
N VAL A 5 11.55 92.87 -112.27
CA VAL A 5 11.41 93.01 -113.73
C VAL A 5 12.29 92.01 -114.48
N PHE A 6 13.52 91.79 -114.01
CA PHE A 6 14.50 90.92 -114.68
C PHE A 6 14.88 89.72 -113.81
N ASP A 7 15.52 89.93 -112.67
CA ASP A 7 16.11 88.83 -111.89
C ASP A 7 15.66 88.84 -110.42
N GLY A 8 15.51 87.66 -109.83
CA GLY A 8 15.46 87.45 -108.38
C GLY A 8 14.24 88.03 -107.68
N GLY A 9 13.05 87.48 -107.95
CA GLY A 9 11.80 87.99 -107.39
C GLY A 9 11.77 87.96 -105.86
N GLY A 10 12.23 86.87 -105.24
CA GLY A 10 12.31 86.74 -103.77
C GLY A 10 13.69 87.11 -103.22
N ILE A 11 14.72 86.38 -103.65
CA ILE A 11 16.11 86.54 -103.19
C ILE A 11 17.03 86.59 -104.41
N TYR A 12 17.96 87.55 -104.42
CA TYR A 12 18.90 87.78 -105.51
C TYR A 12 20.36 87.71 -105.03
N TYR A 13 21.14 86.80 -105.60
CA TYR A 13 22.59 86.68 -105.40
C TYR A 13 23.34 86.90 -106.72
N TYR A 14 24.33 87.80 -106.70
CA TYR A 14 25.17 88.15 -107.85
C TYR A 14 26.61 88.39 -107.40
N ASP A 15 27.58 87.73 -108.05
CA ASP A 15 29.02 87.83 -107.78
C ASP A 15 29.40 87.69 -106.30
N CYS A 16 28.71 86.78 -105.62
CA CYS A 16 28.88 86.54 -104.19
C CYS A 16 29.83 85.36 -103.95
N TYR A 17 31.05 85.68 -103.48
CA TYR A 17 32.11 84.70 -103.19
C TYR A 17 31.94 83.99 -101.83
N SER A 18 31.13 84.55 -100.93
CA SER A 18 30.81 83.99 -99.61
C SER A 18 29.33 84.19 -99.32
N CYS A 19 28.49 83.34 -99.89
CA CYS A 19 27.04 83.50 -99.76
C CYS A 19 26.51 82.98 -98.44
N GLY A 20 25.54 83.70 -97.88
CA GLY A 20 24.86 83.32 -96.65
C GLY A 20 24.01 82.06 -96.81
N THR A 21 23.46 81.60 -95.68
CA THR A 21 22.56 80.45 -95.60
C THR A 21 21.10 80.90 -95.58
N ILE A 22 20.23 80.14 -96.23
CA ILE A 22 18.77 80.27 -96.15
C ILE A 22 18.26 79.02 -95.44
N THR A 23 17.72 79.19 -94.23
CA THR A 23 17.28 78.07 -93.38
C THR A 23 15.89 78.33 -92.82
N ASN A 24 15.02 77.31 -92.79
CA ASN A 24 13.64 77.39 -92.27
C ASN A 24 12.80 78.52 -92.90
N CYS A 25 13.10 78.89 -94.15
CA CYS A 25 12.43 80.00 -94.82
C CYS A 25 11.25 79.51 -95.67
N ILE A 26 10.20 80.34 -95.74
CA ILE A 26 9.06 80.15 -96.65
C ILE A 26 9.11 81.24 -97.72
N ILE A 27 9.53 80.87 -98.92
CA ILE A 27 9.73 81.77 -100.06
C ILE A 27 8.61 81.49 -101.05
N THR A 28 7.59 82.35 -101.06
CA THR A 28 6.39 82.09 -101.86
C THR A 28 5.81 83.32 -102.56
N TRP A 29 5.13 83.07 -103.68
CA TRP A 29 4.43 84.07 -104.48
C TRP A 29 5.36 85.15 -105.06
N ASN A 30 6.59 84.79 -105.42
CA ASN A 30 7.56 85.72 -105.99
C ASN A 30 7.66 85.56 -107.51
N TYR A 31 7.86 86.66 -108.24
CA TYR A 31 7.89 86.68 -109.71
C TYR A 31 9.10 87.45 -110.24
N ALA A 32 9.81 86.93 -111.25
CA ALA A 32 10.85 87.64 -112.02
C ALA A 32 11.13 86.92 -113.35
N ASP A 33 11.70 87.57 -114.37
CA ASP A 33 12.03 86.86 -115.62
C ASP A 33 12.99 85.68 -115.40
N TRP A 34 13.92 85.79 -114.47
CA TRP A 34 14.82 84.72 -114.05
C TRP A 34 14.82 84.60 -112.52
N GLY A 35 14.66 83.39 -111.98
CA GLY A 35 14.78 83.16 -110.54
C GLY A 35 13.64 83.78 -109.73
N GLY A 36 12.39 83.38 -109.99
CA GLY A 36 11.20 83.92 -109.33
C GLY A 36 11.31 83.85 -107.79
N GLY A 37 11.64 82.70 -107.23
CA GLY A 37 11.93 82.52 -105.81
C GLY A 37 13.34 82.98 -105.45
N ILE A 38 14.36 82.33 -106.02
CA ILE A 38 15.78 82.60 -105.75
C ILE A 38 16.53 82.68 -107.08
N TYR A 39 17.33 83.72 -107.25
CA TYR A 39 18.26 83.89 -108.36
C TYR A 39 19.71 83.83 -107.88
N CYS A 40 20.54 83.04 -108.55
CA CYS A 40 21.96 82.89 -108.27
C CYS A 40 22.79 83.04 -109.56
N SER A 41 23.65 84.06 -109.60
CA SER A 41 24.66 84.26 -110.66
C SER A 41 26.04 84.39 -110.04
N HIS A 42 27.00 83.54 -110.45
CA HIS A 42 28.34 83.44 -109.85
C HIS A 42 28.31 83.35 -108.31
N SER A 43 27.30 82.66 -107.74
CA SER A 43 26.98 82.69 -106.31
C SER A 43 26.45 81.35 -105.83
N SER A 44 26.99 80.81 -104.73
CA SER A 44 26.68 79.44 -104.29
C SER A 44 26.14 79.39 -102.84
N PRO A 45 24.89 79.83 -102.58
CA PRO A 45 24.29 79.77 -101.25
C PRO A 45 23.95 78.35 -100.78
N SER A 46 23.79 78.17 -99.47
CA SER A 46 23.21 76.95 -98.88
C SER A 46 21.75 77.18 -98.52
N ILE A 47 20.88 76.29 -98.98
CA ILE A 47 19.42 76.35 -98.81
C ILE A 47 19.00 75.07 -98.10
N THR A 48 18.57 75.19 -96.84
CA THR A 48 18.25 74.05 -95.97
C THR A 48 16.85 74.23 -95.38
N ASN A 49 16.04 73.17 -95.29
CA ASN A 49 14.77 73.21 -94.57
C ASN A 49 13.80 74.31 -95.07
N CYS A 50 13.78 74.60 -96.36
CA CYS A 50 12.98 75.71 -96.89
C CYS A 50 11.76 75.22 -97.66
N VAL A 51 10.71 76.03 -97.70
CA VAL A 51 9.60 75.86 -98.65
C VAL A 51 9.71 76.94 -99.70
N ILE A 52 9.93 76.56 -100.95
CA ILE A 52 9.92 77.47 -102.11
C ILE A 52 8.72 77.11 -102.95
N SER A 53 7.67 77.93 -102.92
CA SER A 53 6.42 77.54 -103.56
C SER A 53 5.72 78.66 -104.29
N LYS A 54 5.06 78.36 -105.40
CA LYS A 54 4.30 79.33 -106.20
C LYS A 54 5.15 80.52 -106.68
N GLY A 55 6.42 80.25 -107.02
CA GLY A 55 7.26 81.20 -107.75
C GLY A 55 6.84 81.27 -109.23
N GLY A 56 6.99 82.43 -109.85
CA GLY A 56 6.73 82.62 -111.29
C GLY A 56 7.94 83.17 -112.01
N ALA A 57 8.20 82.72 -113.24
CA ALA A 57 9.21 83.32 -114.10
C ALA A 57 8.82 83.43 -115.57
N GLY A 58 9.07 84.60 -116.16
CA GLY A 58 8.87 84.86 -117.59
C GLY A 58 9.82 84.04 -118.47
N GLY A 59 11.04 83.80 -117.97
CA GLY A 59 12.09 82.99 -118.59
C GLY A 59 12.27 81.65 -117.89
N ALA A 60 13.22 81.52 -116.97
CA ALA A 60 13.58 80.24 -116.37
C ALA A 60 13.79 80.26 -114.86
N GLY A 61 13.66 79.10 -114.23
CA GLY A 61 14.00 78.91 -112.81
C GLY A 61 13.02 79.60 -111.86
N ALA A 62 11.73 79.34 -111.98
CA ALA A 62 10.72 80.05 -111.18
C ALA A 62 10.85 79.80 -109.67
N GLY A 63 11.25 78.60 -109.24
CA GLY A 63 11.69 78.35 -107.87
C GLY A 63 13.10 78.87 -107.65
N ILE A 64 14.08 78.28 -108.34
CA ILE A 64 15.50 78.62 -108.25
C ILE A 64 16.11 78.75 -109.65
N TYR A 65 16.86 79.81 -109.91
CA TYR A 65 17.67 79.98 -111.11
C TYR A 65 19.16 80.02 -110.75
N CYS A 66 19.97 79.23 -111.45
CA CYS A 66 21.42 79.16 -111.27
C CYS A 66 22.16 79.39 -112.59
N TYR A 67 23.04 80.40 -112.60
CA TYR A 67 23.99 80.69 -113.66
C TYR A 67 25.41 80.73 -113.09
N ASP A 68 26.30 79.89 -113.63
CA ASP A 68 27.69 79.73 -113.16
C ASP A 68 27.80 79.61 -111.62
N SER A 69 26.92 78.81 -111.02
CA SER A 69 26.67 78.74 -109.57
C SER A 69 26.55 77.30 -109.07
N PHE A 70 26.89 77.04 -107.81
CA PHE A 70 26.93 75.69 -107.21
C PHE A 70 26.23 75.61 -105.84
N PRO A 71 24.95 76.01 -105.72
CA PRO A 71 24.27 76.02 -104.42
C PRO A 71 24.04 74.61 -103.87
N SER A 72 23.91 74.52 -102.54
CA SER A 72 23.49 73.30 -101.83
C SER A 72 22.02 73.41 -101.44
N ILE A 73 21.21 72.39 -101.73
CA ILE A 73 19.76 72.35 -101.49
C ILE A 73 19.44 71.05 -100.76
N ILE A 74 19.06 71.15 -99.48
CA ILE A 74 18.80 69.99 -98.61
C ILE A 74 17.52 70.20 -97.79
N ASN A 75 16.71 69.14 -97.57
CA ASN A 75 15.48 69.20 -96.78
C ASN A 75 14.47 70.26 -97.24
N CYS A 76 14.49 70.62 -98.51
CA CYS A 76 13.62 71.66 -99.04
C CYS A 76 12.39 71.06 -99.73
N VAL A 77 11.29 71.81 -99.75
CA VAL A 77 10.13 71.52 -100.59
C VAL A 77 10.00 72.62 -101.63
N ILE A 78 10.23 72.29 -102.90
CA ILE A 78 10.12 73.19 -104.05
C ILE A 78 8.89 72.78 -104.86
N SER A 79 7.81 73.56 -104.78
CA SER A 79 6.54 73.13 -105.36
C SER A 79 5.74 74.21 -106.08
N LYS A 80 4.97 73.82 -107.10
CA LYS A 80 4.01 74.70 -107.79
C LYS A 80 4.63 75.96 -108.40
N CYS A 81 5.92 75.95 -108.73
CA CYS A 81 6.59 77.05 -109.41
C CYS A 81 6.43 76.94 -110.93
N ILE A 82 6.22 78.07 -111.62
CA ILE A 82 5.86 78.12 -113.04
C ILE A 82 6.84 79.02 -113.80
N ALA A 83 7.61 78.44 -114.73
CA ALA A 83 8.53 79.14 -115.64
C ALA A 83 8.25 78.74 -117.10
N TRP A 84 8.95 79.34 -118.08
CA TRP A 84 9.04 78.72 -119.41
C TRP A 84 9.99 77.51 -119.42
N LYS A 85 10.99 77.48 -118.52
CA LYS A 85 11.97 76.39 -118.47
C LYS A 85 12.47 76.17 -117.04
N GLY A 86 12.49 74.91 -116.60
CA GLY A 86 12.94 74.56 -115.24
C GLY A 86 12.11 75.25 -114.15
N GLY A 87 10.83 74.87 -114.03
CA GLY A 87 9.89 75.51 -113.11
C GLY A 87 10.35 75.48 -111.65
N GLY A 88 10.79 74.32 -111.16
CA GLY A 88 11.34 74.21 -109.80
C GLY A 88 12.75 74.76 -109.72
N ILE A 89 13.66 74.24 -110.55
CA ILE A 89 15.03 74.76 -110.68
C ILE A 89 15.51 74.79 -112.14
N TYR A 90 16.25 75.83 -112.51
CA TYR A 90 16.97 75.93 -113.77
C TYR A 90 18.47 76.14 -113.54
N CYS A 91 19.30 75.38 -114.25
CA CYS A 91 20.76 75.47 -114.16
C CYS A 91 21.39 75.66 -115.53
N SER A 92 22.24 76.68 -115.64
CA SER A 92 23.10 76.95 -116.79
C SER A 92 24.54 77.11 -116.33
N ARG A 93 25.46 76.32 -116.90
CA ARG A 93 26.87 76.23 -116.47
C ARG A 93 27.01 76.05 -114.94
N SER A 94 26.04 75.38 -114.32
CA SER A 94 25.87 75.27 -112.87
C SER A 94 25.67 73.80 -112.49
N SER A 95 26.19 73.37 -111.35
CA SER A 95 25.97 72.01 -110.82
C SER A 95 25.60 72.06 -109.32
N PRO A 96 24.34 72.35 -108.97
CA PRO A 96 23.91 72.37 -107.57
C PRO A 96 23.97 70.97 -106.95
N SER A 97 24.23 70.92 -105.64
CA SER A 97 24.07 69.70 -104.84
C SER A 97 22.65 69.65 -104.29
N ILE A 98 21.86 68.66 -104.67
CA ILE A 98 20.43 68.56 -104.28
C ILE A 98 20.20 67.20 -103.63
N CYS A 99 19.84 67.15 -102.35
CA CYS A 99 19.54 65.90 -101.63
C CYS A 99 18.34 66.09 -100.70
N PHE A 100 17.64 65.01 -100.34
CA PHE A 100 16.57 64.99 -99.34
C PHE A 100 15.56 66.13 -99.50
N SER A 101 15.19 66.45 -100.74
CA SER A 101 14.31 67.58 -101.05
C SER A 101 13.20 67.15 -102.00
N ASP A 102 12.00 67.65 -101.78
CA ASP A 102 10.83 67.38 -102.61
C ASP A 102 10.71 68.42 -103.73
N PHE A 103 10.54 67.95 -104.97
CA PHE A 103 10.18 68.79 -106.10
C PHE A 103 8.85 68.35 -106.65
N TRP A 104 7.79 69.13 -106.44
CA TRP A 104 6.45 68.69 -106.79
C TRP A 104 5.62 69.72 -107.56
N SER A 105 4.99 69.27 -108.65
CA SER A 105 4.03 70.04 -109.44
C SER A 105 4.59 71.38 -110.01
N ASN A 106 5.87 71.42 -110.38
CA ASN A 106 6.46 72.59 -111.03
C ASN A 106 6.37 72.51 -112.57
N THR A 107 6.13 73.64 -113.23
CA THR A 107 5.83 73.72 -114.67
C THR A 107 6.89 74.52 -115.43
N PRO A 108 7.39 74.05 -116.60
CA PRO A 108 7.04 72.79 -117.28
C PRO A 108 7.66 71.53 -116.67
N GLN A 109 8.71 71.65 -115.87
CA GLN A 109 9.33 70.52 -115.17
C GLN A 109 9.93 70.94 -113.82
N ASN A 110 10.13 69.96 -112.94
CA ASN A 110 10.74 70.12 -111.63
C ASN A 110 12.16 70.68 -111.66
N TYR A 111 12.99 70.25 -112.61
CA TYR A 111 14.37 70.67 -112.72
C TYR A 111 14.82 70.67 -114.19
N TYR A 112 15.74 71.56 -114.55
CA TYR A 112 16.33 71.62 -115.89
C TYR A 112 17.82 71.96 -115.81
N GLY A 113 18.65 71.21 -116.53
CA GLY A 113 20.10 71.46 -116.58
C GLY A 113 20.88 70.97 -115.35
N CYS A 114 20.25 70.21 -114.47
CA CYS A 114 20.85 69.59 -113.28
C CYS A 114 20.24 68.20 -113.01
N SER A 115 20.81 67.48 -112.04
CA SER A 115 20.38 66.16 -111.58
C SER A 115 20.05 66.19 -110.09
N LEU A 116 19.02 65.47 -109.68
CA LEU A 116 18.68 65.26 -108.26
C LEU A 116 19.59 64.19 -107.64
N GLY A 117 19.96 64.36 -106.38
CA GLY A 117 20.74 63.41 -105.59
C GLY A 117 19.87 62.52 -104.70
N ILE A 118 20.50 61.90 -103.69
CA ILE A 118 19.86 60.94 -102.79
C ILE A 118 18.73 61.57 -101.96
N GLY A 119 17.67 60.79 -101.72
CA GLY A 119 16.57 61.18 -100.84
C GLY A 119 15.62 62.23 -101.43
N CYS A 120 15.85 62.70 -102.66
CA CYS A 120 14.90 63.57 -103.32
C CYS A 120 13.62 62.83 -103.71
N ILE A 121 12.47 63.45 -103.44
CA ILE A 121 11.15 62.94 -103.78
C ILE A 121 10.42 63.91 -104.73
N SER A 122 9.31 63.45 -105.30
CA SER A 122 8.49 64.24 -106.23
C SER A 122 7.01 63.89 -106.01
N THR A 123 6.56 64.07 -104.77
CA THR A 123 5.22 63.66 -104.29
C THR A 123 4.51 64.86 -103.67
N ASP A 124 3.18 64.84 -103.59
CA ASP A 124 2.46 65.95 -102.94
C ASP A 124 2.92 66.06 -101.48
N PRO A 125 3.47 67.21 -101.04
CA PRO A 125 3.90 67.40 -99.66
C PRO A 125 2.73 67.39 -98.66
N GLN A 126 1.47 67.36 -99.13
CA GLN A 126 0.27 67.30 -98.30
C GLN A 126 0.26 68.40 -97.24
N PHE A 127 0.58 69.62 -97.66
CA PHE A 127 0.42 70.78 -96.79
C PHE A 127 -1.05 70.89 -96.35
N ILE A 128 -1.31 71.33 -95.11
CA ILE A 128 -2.65 71.57 -94.56
C ILE A 128 -3.49 72.45 -95.52
N GLY A 129 -2.85 73.39 -96.23
CA GLY A 129 -3.45 74.16 -97.32
C GLY A 129 -3.82 75.59 -96.92
N GLY A 130 -4.51 76.33 -97.80
CA GLY A 130 -4.97 77.70 -97.48
C GLY A 130 -3.87 78.76 -97.28
N GLY A 131 -2.60 78.43 -97.57
CA GLY A 131 -1.44 79.28 -97.26
C GLY A 131 -0.61 78.78 -96.08
N ASP A 132 -1.10 77.77 -95.37
CA ASP A 132 -0.37 77.02 -94.36
C ASP A 132 0.48 75.93 -95.01
N TYR A 133 1.78 75.95 -94.70
CA TYR A 133 2.78 75.02 -95.21
C TYR A 133 3.20 73.97 -94.17
N HIS A 134 2.45 73.80 -93.07
CA HIS A 134 2.58 72.65 -92.19
C HIS A 134 2.19 71.34 -92.90
N LEU A 135 2.86 70.25 -92.54
CA LEU A 135 2.60 68.92 -93.09
C LEU A 135 1.36 68.30 -92.43
N GLY A 136 0.47 67.70 -93.22
CA GLY A 136 -0.60 66.85 -92.71
C GLY A 136 -0.08 65.54 -92.13
N SER A 137 -0.85 64.89 -91.24
CA SER A 137 -0.44 63.68 -90.49
C SER A 137 0.00 62.48 -91.34
N SER A 138 -0.33 62.49 -92.64
CA SER A 138 0.01 61.47 -93.63
C SER A 138 1.04 61.92 -94.67
N SER A 139 1.63 63.11 -94.51
CA SER A 139 2.53 63.69 -95.50
C SER A 139 3.75 62.80 -95.75
N PRO A 140 4.14 62.60 -97.02
CA PRO A 140 5.38 61.87 -97.36
C PRO A 140 6.65 62.65 -97.00
N CYS A 141 6.52 63.92 -96.60
CA CYS A 141 7.65 64.75 -96.16
C CYS A 141 7.97 64.58 -94.66
N ILE A 142 7.10 63.88 -93.90
CA ILE A 142 7.33 63.58 -92.47
C ILE A 142 8.42 62.50 -92.34
N ASP A 143 9.37 62.72 -91.43
CA ASP A 143 10.51 61.85 -91.14
C ASP A 143 11.34 61.49 -92.41
N ALA A 144 11.31 62.34 -93.44
CA ALA A 144 11.87 62.03 -94.77
C ALA A 144 13.15 62.82 -95.13
N GLY A 145 13.51 63.81 -94.31
CA GLY A 145 14.70 64.64 -94.51
C GLY A 145 15.99 64.00 -94.00
N SER A 146 17.03 64.82 -93.91
CA SER A 146 18.36 64.44 -93.45
C SER A 146 18.83 65.31 -92.28
N ASN A 147 19.14 64.65 -91.16
CA ASN A 147 19.72 65.29 -89.97
C ASN A 147 21.16 65.78 -90.19
N THR A 148 21.80 65.44 -91.33
CA THR A 148 23.19 65.81 -91.63
C THR A 148 23.32 67.05 -92.52
N ALA A 149 22.22 67.75 -92.82
CA ALA A 149 22.29 68.99 -93.59
C ALA A 149 23.14 70.06 -92.85
N PRO A 150 23.92 70.90 -93.56
CA PRO A 150 24.69 71.95 -92.95
C PRO A 150 23.80 72.89 -92.11
N ALA A 151 24.09 72.99 -90.81
CA ALA A 151 23.41 73.85 -89.85
C ALA A 151 21.89 73.61 -89.69
N ILE A 152 21.47 72.37 -89.36
CA ILE A 152 20.11 72.12 -88.85
C ILE A 152 19.89 72.93 -87.56
N PRO A 153 18.89 73.82 -87.51
CA PRO A 153 18.57 74.59 -86.32
C PRO A 153 17.91 73.71 -85.24
N SER A 154 17.97 74.12 -83.97
CA SER A 154 17.33 73.40 -82.86
C SER A 154 15.81 73.41 -82.94
N THR A 155 15.24 74.40 -83.64
CA THR A 155 13.80 74.56 -83.80
C THR A 155 13.42 74.76 -85.27
N ASP A 156 12.18 74.43 -85.61
CA ASP A 156 11.57 74.72 -86.89
C ASP A 156 11.12 76.18 -87.02
N ALA A 157 10.37 76.52 -88.07
CA ALA A 157 9.87 77.87 -88.29
C ALA A 157 8.80 78.33 -87.27
N ASP A 158 8.18 77.40 -86.53
CA ASP A 158 7.20 77.69 -85.47
C ASP A 158 7.84 77.73 -84.07
N GLY A 159 9.13 77.38 -83.95
CA GLY A 159 9.85 77.32 -82.68
C GLY A 159 9.75 75.96 -81.98
N ASN A 160 9.11 74.96 -82.61
CA ASN A 160 9.06 73.59 -82.09
C ASN A 160 10.39 72.87 -82.33
N PRO A 161 10.74 71.83 -81.56
CA PRO A 161 11.95 71.03 -81.80
C PRO A 161 12.02 70.56 -83.25
N ARG A 162 13.18 70.77 -83.90
CA ARG A 162 13.34 70.47 -85.33
C ARG A 162 13.51 68.99 -85.67
N VAL A 163 13.68 68.15 -84.66
CA VAL A 163 13.79 66.69 -84.83
C VAL A 163 12.85 66.06 -83.83
N VAL A 164 11.68 65.64 -84.31
CA VAL A 164 10.71 64.82 -83.59
C VAL A 164 10.79 63.42 -84.17
N ASN A 165 10.63 62.38 -83.36
CA ASN A 165 10.68 60.98 -83.80
C ASN A 165 12.00 60.53 -84.49
N GLY A 166 13.05 61.36 -84.41
CA GLY A 166 14.43 60.99 -84.74
C GLY A 166 14.90 61.38 -86.15
N ILE A 167 14.02 61.81 -87.06
CA ILE A 167 14.39 62.25 -88.41
C ILE A 167 13.69 63.55 -88.73
N VAL A 168 14.43 64.54 -89.23
CA VAL A 168 13.87 65.84 -89.63
C VAL A 168 12.91 65.74 -90.82
N ASP A 169 11.87 66.56 -90.81
CA ASP A 169 10.93 66.70 -91.92
C ASP A 169 11.49 67.56 -93.08
N MET A 170 11.04 67.30 -94.31
CA MET A 170 11.32 68.18 -95.45
C MET A 170 10.43 69.43 -95.41
N GLY A 171 11.01 70.61 -95.61
CA GLY A 171 10.31 71.90 -95.58
C GLY A 171 10.64 72.73 -94.33
N ALA A 172 9.83 73.74 -94.03
CA ALA A 172 10.12 74.72 -92.97
C ALA A 172 9.67 74.29 -91.56
N TYR A 173 8.76 73.32 -91.46
CA TYR A 173 8.08 72.90 -90.23
C TYR A 173 8.33 71.43 -89.89
N GLU A 174 8.22 71.08 -88.61
CA GLU A 174 8.31 69.72 -88.07
C GLU A 174 6.96 69.26 -87.47
N TYR A 175 6.52 68.05 -87.81
CA TYR A 175 5.23 67.48 -87.38
C TYR A 175 5.26 66.94 -85.92
N GLN A 176 4.41 67.48 -85.03
CA GLN A 176 4.31 67.09 -83.61
C GLN A 176 3.22 66.00 -83.38
N ARG A 177 3.48 64.90 -82.64
CA ARG A 177 2.51 63.81 -82.29
C ARG A 177 2.11 63.79 -80.79
N THR A 178 0.88 63.33 -80.43
CA THR A 178 0.39 63.14 -79.04
C THR A 178 -0.22 61.73 -78.77
N PRO A 179 0.14 60.98 -77.71
CA PRO A 179 -0.39 59.64 -77.35
C PRO A 179 -1.66 59.61 -76.44
N THR A 180 -2.44 58.50 -76.39
CA THR A 180 -3.76 58.40 -75.66
C THR A 180 -4.03 57.13 -74.80
N THR A 181 -3.13 56.15 -74.71
CA THR A 181 -3.36 54.87 -73.98
C THR A 181 -2.22 54.52 -73.03
N GLY A 182 -2.50 53.85 -71.91
CA GLY A 182 -1.54 53.33 -70.93
C GLY A 182 -1.71 51.82 -70.65
N SER A 183 -1.07 51.34 -69.58
CA SER A 183 -1.11 49.93 -69.16
C SER A 183 -1.30 49.77 -67.64
N LEU A 184 -1.78 48.60 -67.19
CA LEU A 184 -1.85 48.20 -65.79
C LEU A 184 -1.05 46.91 -65.55
N THR A 185 -0.26 46.86 -64.48
CA THR A 185 0.28 45.61 -63.94
C THR A 185 -0.51 45.24 -62.70
N ILE A 186 -1.15 44.06 -62.68
CA ILE A 186 -2.09 43.67 -61.62
C ILE A 186 -1.63 42.36 -60.98
N THR A 187 -1.44 42.36 -59.67
CA THR A 187 -1.03 41.18 -58.89
C THR A 187 -1.94 40.94 -57.68
N SER A 188 -2.08 39.68 -57.24
CA SER A 188 -2.78 39.37 -55.99
C SER A 188 -2.08 38.34 -55.13
N THR A 189 -2.40 38.35 -53.83
CA THR A 189 -2.00 37.32 -52.86
C THR A 189 -3.25 36.64 -52.29
N PRO A 190 -3.48 35.34 -52.56
CA PRO A 190 -2.74 34.48 -53.47
C PRO A 190 -2.91 34.88 -54.95
N ALA A 191 -1.97 34.44 -55.80
CA ALA A 191 -2.04 34.64 -57.25
C ALA A 191 -3.15 33.78 -57.89
N GLY A 192 -3.50 34.08 -59.15
CA GLY A 192 -4.50 33.36 -59.91
C GLY A 192 -5.94 33.79 -59.58
N ALA A 193 -6.14 35.07 -59.29
CA ALA A 193 -7.47 35.68 -59.18
C ALA A 193 -7.92 36.17 -60.56
N ASN A 194 -9.17 35.96 -60.93
CA ASN A 194 -9.75 36.49 -62.17
C ASN A 194 -9.79 38.01 -62.12
N ILE A 195 -9.41 38.66 -63.21
CA ILE A 195 -9.35 40.11 -63.31
C ILE A 195 -10.56 40.63 -64.09
N TYR A 196 -11.21 41.64 -63.54
CA TYR A 196 -12.27 42.40 -64.19
C TYR A 196 -11.87 43.87 -64.24
N LEU A 197 -11.95 44.49 -65.42
CA LEU A 197 -11.73 45.91 -65.64
C LEU A 197 -13.07 46.55 -65.98
N ASP A 198 -13.48 47.56 -65.20
CA ASP A 198 -14.77 48.25 -65.30
C ASP A 198 -15.96 47.29 -65.35
N GLY A 199 -15.91 46.24 -64.50
CA GLY A 199 -16.94 45.20 -64.41
C GLY A 199 -16.94 44.16 -65.53
N THR A 200 -16.06 44.29 -66.54
CA THR A 200 -15.92 43.33 -67.63
C THR A 200 -14.75 42.40 -67.38
N SER A 201 -14.95 41.09 -67.55
CA SER A 201 -13.86 40.12 -67.42
C SER A 201 -12.80 40.36 -68.48
N THR A 202 -11.53 40.38 -68.10
CA THR A 202 -10.42 40.52 -69.04
C THR A 202 -9.99 39.16 -69.63
N GLY A 203 -10.55 38.05 -69.13
CA GLY A 203 -10.12 36.69 -69.49
C GLY A 203 -8.74 36.30 -68.94
N THR A 204 -8.12 37.15 -68.12
CA THR A 204 -6.79 36.91 -67.53
C THR A 204 -6.90 36.74 -66.02
N ILE A 205 -5.87 36.13 -65.43
CA ILE A 205 -5.72 35.95 -63.98
C ILE A 205 -4.45 36.65 -63.49
N THR A 206 -4.40 37.04 -62.21
CA THR A 206 -3.20 37.63 -61.61
C THR A 206 -2.04 36.62 -61.51
N PRO A 207 -0.76 37.05 -61.67
CA PRO A 207 -0.32 38.37 -62.11
C PRO A 207 -0.52 38.55 -63.64
N ALA A 208 -0.95 39.74 -64.07
CA ALA A 208 -1.11 40.05 -65.49
C ALA A 208 -0.75 41.51 -65.80
N ILE A 209 -0.39 41.78 -67.06
CA ILE A 209 -0.24 43.13 -67.61
C ILE A 209 -1.36 43.36 -68.63
N LEU A 210 -2.17 44.38 -68.43
CA LEU A 210 -3.22 44.81 -69.35
C LEU A 210 -2.73 46.06 -70.10
N THR A 211 -2.62 45.99 -71.42
CA THR A 211 -2.10 47.09 -72.28
C THR A 211 -3.22 47.73 -73.09
N GLY A 212 -3.02 48.98 -73.52
CA GLY A 212 -3.96 49.67 -74.41
C GLY A 212 -5.22 50.17 -73.70
N ILE A 213 -5.12 50.39 -72.38
CA ILE A 213 -6.21 50.93 -71.59
C ILE A 213 -6.25 52.44 -71.83
N ILE A 214 -7.44 52.98 -72.12
CA ILE A 214 -7.65 54.42 -72.30
C ILE A 214 -7.16 55.14 -71.05
N SER A 215 -6.39 56.23 -71.18
CA SER A 215 -5.96 57.00 -70.01
C SER A 215 -7.18 57.57 -69.27
N GLY A 216 -7.27 57.34 -67.96
CA GLY A 216 -8.45 57.68 -67.15
C GLY A 216 -8.54 56.82 -65.88
N THR A 217 -9.61 56.99 -65.11
CA THR A 217 -9.86 56.20 -63.91
C THR A 217 -10.67 54.95 -64.25
N HIS A 218 -10.20 53.79 -63.80
CA HIS A 218 -10.79 52.48 -64.01
C HIS A 218 -11.05 51.75 -62.69
N THR A 219 -12.04 50.87 -62.68
CA THR A 219 -12.29 49.94 -61.57
C THR A 219 -11.64 48.60 -61.88
N VAL A 220 -10.90 48.04 -60.91
CA VAL A 220 -10.35 46.68 -60.98
C VAL A 220 -11.01 45.84 -59.90
N THR A 221 -11.62 44.74 -60.30
CA THR A 221 -12.18 43.72 -59.38
C THR A 221 -11.42 42.41 -59.57
N LEU A 222 -11.07 41.78 -58.46
CA LEU A 222 -10.34 40.52 -58.39
C LEU A 222 -11.18 39.49 -57.65
N THR A 223 -11.43 38.34 -58.29
CA THR A 223 -12.24 37.26 -57.71
C THR A 223 -11.48 35.94 -57.71
N LYS A 224 -11.60 35.17 -56.64
CA LYS A 224 -10.98 33.84 -56.53
C LYS A 224 -11.85 32.95 -55.64
N ALA A 225 -12.10 31.71 -56.06
CA ALA A 225 -12.87 30.74 -55.28
C ALA A 225 -12.27 30.58 -53.87
N ASP A 226 -13.14 30.47 -52.85
CA ASP A 226 -12.81 30.40 -51.43
C ASP A 226 -12.19 31.67 -50.82
N TYR A 227 -12.16 32.79 -51.55
CA TYR A 227 -11.70 34.09 -51.06
C TYR A 227 -12.78 35.17 -51.23
N TYR A 228 -12.75 36.20 -50.38
CA TYR A 228 -13.56 37.39 -50.59
C TYR A 228 -13.01 38.21 -51.76
N ASP A 229 -13.90 38.72 -52.60
CA ASP A 229 -13.55 39.58 -53.73
C ASP A 229 -12.90 40.89 -53.27
N TRP A 230 -11.96 41.39 -54.07
CA TRP A 230 -11.35 42.71 -53.88
C TRP A 230 -11.75 43.65 -55.01
N THR A 231 -12.08 44.91 -54.71
CA THR A 231 -12.37 45.94 -55.71
C THR A 231 -11.64 47.24 -55.37
N GLY A 232 -10.98 47.85 -56.35
CA GLY A 232 -10.26 49.11 -56.19
C GLY A 232 -10.31 49.99 -57.45
N MET A 233 -10.09 51.29 -57.26
CA MET A 233 -10.00 52.27 -58.35
C MET A 233 -8.54 52.54 -58.68
N VAL A 234 -8.19 52.62 -59.97
CA VAL A 234 -6.85 52.92 -60.47
C VAL A 234 -6.89 53.95 -61.59
N THR A 235 -5.94 54.88 -61.60
CA THR A 235 -5.79 55.84 -62.70
C THR A 235 -4.73 55.34 -63.68
N VAL A 236 -5.12 55.13 -64.93
CA VAL A 236 -4.23 54.81 -66.06
C VAL A 236 -3.72 56.09 -66.68
N ILE A 237 -2.40 56.22 -66.81
CA ILE A 237 -1.73 57.38 -67.41
C ILE A 237 -1.21 56.97 -68.81
N ALA A 238 -1.37 57.83 -69.82
CA ALA A 238 -0.92 57.56 -71.17
C ALA A 238 0.58 57.25 -71.23
N GLU A 239 0.96 56.24 -72.02
CA GLU A 239 2.32 55.66 -72.17
C GLU A 239 2.97 55.12 -70.89
N ALA A 240 2.31 55.21 -69.73
CA ALA A 240 2.81 54.67 -68.47
C ALA A 240 2.16 53.33 -68.13
N THR A 241 2.80 52.60 -67.22
CA THR A 241 2.24 51.38 -66.60
C THR A 241 1.98 51.66 -65.12
N THR A 242 0.72 51.56 -64.68
CA THR A 242 0.35 51.72 -63.25
C THR A 242 0.22 50.35 -62.59
N GLU A 243 0.67 50.22 -61.33
CA GLU A 243 0.62 48.97 -60.58
C GLU A 243 -0.63 48.88 -59.69
N VAL A 244 -1.24 47.69 -59.61
CA VAL A 244 -2.36 47.34 -58.72
C VAL A 244 -2.02 46.04 -57.99
N THR A 245 -1.91 46.10 -56.66
CA THR A 245 -1.62 44.93 -55.82
C THR A 245 -2.73 44.72 -54.79
N ALA A 246 -3.25 43.50 -54.65
CA ALA A 246 -4.29 43.18 -53.68
C ALA A 246 -3.99 41.91 -52.88
N THR A 247 -4.48 41.83 -51.64
CA THR A 247 -4.51 40.59 -50.86
C THR A 247 -5.95 40.17 -50.68
N LEU A 248 -6.30 38.97 -51.14
CA LEU A 248 -7.64 38.42 -51.00
C LEU A 248 -7.74 37.70 -49.65
N PRO A 249 -8.68 38.06 -48.75
CA PRO A 249 -8.89 37.32 -47.51
C PRO A 249 -9.57 35.98 -47.79
N LEU A 250 -9.06 34.88 -47.22
CA LEU A 250 -9.66 33.55 -47.34
C LEU A 250 -11.00 33.49 -46.60
N ILE A 251 -11.99 32.85 -47.19
CA ILE A 251 -13.27 32.52 -46.56
C ILE A 251 -13.05 31.25 -45.72
N THR A 252 -13.13 31.38 -44.40
CA THR A 252 -12.86 30.29 -43.46
C THR A 252 -14.14 29.74 -42.81
N GLY A 253 -14.10 28.50 -42.34
CA GLY A 253 -15.11 27.91 -41.46
C GLY A 253 -14.68 27.88 -39.98
N SER A 254 -15.50 27.24 -39.16
CA SER A 254 -15.22 26.98 -37.74
C SER A 254 -15.56 25.54 -37.34
N ILE A 255 -14.93 25.08 -36.26
CA ILE A 255 -15.18 23.76 -35.65
C ILE A 255 -15.59 23.96 -34.21
N SER A 256 -16.66 23.34 -33.77
CA SER A 256 -17.09 23.30 -32.38
C SER A 256 -16.86 21.88 -31.85
N ILE A 257 -15.91 21.72 -30.93
CA ILE A 257 -15.43 20.42 -30.48
C ILE A 257 -15.78 20.24 -29.01
N THR A 258 -16.50 19.17 -28.71
CA THR A 258 -16.90 18.77 -27.35
C THR A 258 -16.42 17.34 -27.07
N SER A 259 -16.10 17.04 -25.81
CA SER A 259 -15.81 15.66 -25.42
C SER A 259 -16.29 15.28 -24.03
N THR A 260 -16.47 13.99 -23.81
CA THR A 260 -16.69 13.39 -22.50
C THR A 260 -15.52 12.45 -22.16
N PRO A 261 -14.70 12.73 -21.12
CA PRO A 261 -14.74 13.92 -20.27
C PRO A 261 -14.33 15.20 -21.01
N THR A 262 -14.66 16.36 -20.44
CA THR A 262 -14.19 17.67 -20.91
C THR A 262 -12.72 17.92 -20.48
N GLY A 263 -12.12 18.99 -20.99
CA GLY A 263 -10.73 19.35 -20.71
C GLY A 263 -9.74 18.42 -21.42
N THR A 264 -10.08 17.96 -22.62
CA THR A 264 -9.23 17.08 -23.44
C THR A 264 -8.45 17.92 -24.45
N ASN A 265 -7.14 17.70 -24.57
CA ASN A 265 -6.30 18.45 -25.51
C ASN A 265 -6.71 18.14 -26.95
N ILE A 266 -6.71 19.17 -27.79
CA ILE A 266 -7.13 19.07 -29.19
C ILE A 266 -5.90 19.21 -30.08
N LEU A 267 -5.74 18.30 -31.02
CA LEU A 267 -4.80 18.45 -32.13
C LEU A 267 -5.60 18.49 -33.44
N LEU A 268 -5.35 19.51 -34.24
CA LEU A 268 -5.92 19.68 -35.59
C LEU A 268 -4.79 19.47 -36.60
N ASP A 269 -4.97 18.52 -37.52
CA ASP A 269 -3.96 18.13 -38.53
C ASP A 269 -2.59 17.79 -37.95
N GLY A 270 -2.61 17.16 -36.77
CA GLY A 270 -1.41 16.75 -36.04
C GLY A 270 -0.72 17.86 -35.25
N VAL A 271 -1.23 19.10 -35.29
CA VAL A 271 -0.70 20.24 -34.54
C VAL A 271 -1.52 20.45 -33.27
N ASP A 272 -0.85 20.53 -32.12
CA ASP A 272 -1.47 20.93 -30.86
C ASP A 272 -1.81 22.43 -30.91
N ILE A 273 -3.11 22.73 -30.79
CA ILE A 273 -3.62 24.09 -30.87
C ILE A 273 -3.61 24.81 -29.51
N GLY A 274 -3.15 24.15 -28.45
CA GLY A 274 -2.98 24.73 -27.11
C GLY A 274 -4.29 24.99 -26.37
N THR A 275 -5.39 24.36 -26.79
CA THR A 275 -6.70 24.47 -26.14
C THR A 275 -7.26 23.09 -25.81
N VAL A 276 -8.32 23.08 -24.99
CA VAL A 276 -9.01 21.86 -24.54
C VAL A 276 -10.50 21.93 -24.81
N THR A 277 -11.15 20.77 -24.93
CA THR A 277 -12.62 20.70 -25.07
C THR A 277 -13.36 21.20 -23.81
N PRO A 278 -14.56 21.78 -23.93
CA PRO A 278 -15.18 22.24 -25.17
C PRO A 278 -14.46 23.48 -25.73
N SER A 279 -14.25 23.52 -27.05
CA SER A 279 -13.62 24.68 -27.71
C SER A 279 -14.23 24.92 -29.10
N THR A 280 -14.28 26.18 -29.51
CA THR A 280 -14.64 26.57 -30.88
C THR A 280 -13.41 27.15 -31.56
N LEU A 281 -12.96 26.50 -32.62
CA LEU A 281 -11.83 26.93 -33.44
C LEU A 281 -12.38 27.71 -34.63
N THR A 282 -11.95 28.96 -34.77
CA THR A 282 -12.33 29.83 -35.88
C THR A 282 -11.20 29.94 -36.90
N SER A 283 -11.51 30.46 -38.08
CA SER A 283 -10.52 30.73 -39.12
C SER A 283 -9.84 29.46 -39.67
N ILE A 284 -10.58 28.36 -39.73
CA ILE A 284 -10.10 27.10 -40.30
C ILE A 284 -10.36 27.09 -41.80
N THR A 285 -9.36 26.65 -42.57
CA THR A 285 -9.48 26.49 -44.03
C THR A 285 -10.62 25.53 -44.37
N PRO A 286 -11.43 25.78 -45.42
CA PRO A 286 -12.37 24.78 -45.90
C PRO A 286 -11.65 23.53 -46.44
N GLY A 287 -12.25 22.35 -46.27
CA GLY A 287 -11.67 21.07 -46.69
C GLY A 287 -11.66 20.01 -45.59
N ASP A 288 -11.01 18.88 -45.86
CA ASP A 288 -10.93 17.78 -44.90
C ASP A 288 -9.82 18.03 -43.87
N HIS A 289 -10.18 17.90 -42.60
CA HIS A 289 -9.31 18.07 -41.45
C HIS A 289 -9.35 16.82 -40.56
N THR A 290 -8.20 16.50 -39.96
CA THR A 290 -8.09 15.42 -38.97
C THR A 290 -8.07 16.01 -37.57
N ILE A 291 -8.79 15.37 -36.65
CA ILE A 291 -8.86 15.75 -35.25
C ILE A 291 -8.37 14.59 -34.42
N LYS A 292 -7.41 14.88 -33.54
CA LYS A 292 -6.99 13.96 -32.48
C LYS A 292 -7.28 14.61 -31.13
N LEU A 293 -7.96 13.87 -30.26
CA LEU A 293 -8.22 14.28 -28.89
C LEU A 293 -7.42 13.40 -27.94
N THR A 294 -6.64 14.03 -27.06
CA THR A 294 -5.77 13.30 -26.12
C THR A 294 -5.95 13.82 -24.69
N LYS A 295 -6.06 12.89 -23.74
CA LYS A 295 -6.17 13.18 -22.32
C LYS A 295 -5.43 12.12 -21.53
N ALA A 296 -4.63 12.54 -20.56
CA ALA A 296 -3.93 11.61 -19.68
C ALA A 296 -4.92 10.63 -19.02
N GLY A 297 -4.61 9.34 -19.10
CA GLY A 297 -5.45 8.27 -18.57
C GLY A 297 -6.52 7.75 -19.53
N TYR A 298 -6.66 8.29 -20.74
CA TYR A 298 -7.63 7.85 -21.75
C TYR A 298 -6.93 7.42 -23.04
N TYR A 299 -7.59 6.54 -23.82
CA TYR A 299 -7.15 6.27 -25.19
C TYR A 299 -7.38 7.50 -26.06
N ASP A 300 -6.45 7.76 -26.98
CA ASP A 300 -6.59 8.83 -27.96
C ASP A 300 -7.81 8.57 -28.86
N TRP A 301 -8.60 9.62 -29.10
CA TRP A 301 -9.70 9.58 -30.07
C TRP A 301 -9.28 10.24 -31.37
N PHE A 302 -9.70 9.68 -32.50
CA PHE A 302 -9.41 10.19 -33.84
C PHE A 302 -10.71 10.38 -34.62
N GLY A 303 -10.79 11.47 -35.39
CA GLY A 303 -11.87 11.74 -36.31
C GLY A 303 -11.41 12.53 -37.54
N THR A 304 -12.19 12.46 -38.60
CA THR A 304 -12.02 13.25 -39.83
C THR A 304 -13.28 14.06 -40.05
N ILE A 305 -13.14 15.33 -40.44
CA ILE A 305 -14.28 16.22 -40.69
C ILE A 305 -14.02 17.12 -41.89
N THR A 306 -15.07 17.43 -42.65
CA THR A 306 -15.01 18.38 -43.76
C THR A 306 -15.53 19.73 -43.29
N ILE A 307 -14.70 20.76 -43.34
CA ILE A 307 -15.05 22.13 -42.97
C ILE A 307 -15.57 22.87 -44.20
N THR A 308 -16.74 23.48 -44.04
CA THR A 308 -17.37 24.32 -45.07
C THR A 308 -17.15 25.79 -44.73
N ALA A 309 -16.89 26.61 -45.75
CA ALA A 309 -16.76 28.06 -45.63
C ALA A 309 -17.97 28.69 -44.90
N GLU A 310 -17.70 29.63 -44.00
CA GLU A 310 -18.70 30.38 -43.19
C GLU A 310 -19.62 29.54 -42.27
N ALA A 311 -19.44 28.22 -42.21
CA ALA A 311 -20.22 27.32 -41.36
C ALA A 311 -19.41 26.85 -40.14
N THR A 312 -20.12 26.54 -39.05
CA THR A 312 -19.54 25.81 -37.90
C THR A 312 -19.89 24.33 -38.02
N THR A 313 -18.90 23.46 -37.92
CA THR A 313 -19.11 22.00 -37.90
C THR A 313 -18.89 21.46 -36.49
N ASP A 314 -19.88 20.72 -35.97
CA ASP A 314 -19.83 20.16 -34.63
C ASP A 314 -19.13 18.79 -34.59
N VAL A 315 -18.29 18.59 -33.58
CA VAL A 315 -17.62 17.33 -33.26
C VAL A 315 -17.89 17.00 -31.81
N THR A 316 -18.43 15.82 -31.56
CA THR A 316 -18.61 15.28 -30.20
C THR A 316 -17.89 13.95 -30.10
N ALA A 317 -17.02 13.81 -29.10
CA ALA A 317 -16.26 12.59 -28.85
C ALA A 317 -16.44 12.09 -27.42
N THR A 318 -16.48 10.77 -27.23
CA THR A 318 -16.39 10.14 -25.91
C THR A 318 -15.08 9.37 -25.84
N LEU A 319 -14.20 9.74 -24.93
CA LEU A 319 -12.93 9.06 -24.74
C LEU A 319 -13.12 7.86 -23.81
N THR A 320 -12.46 6.75 -24.13
CA THR A 320 -12.45 5.55 -23.29
C THR A 320 -11.32 5.62 -22.27
N LEU A 321 -11.63 5.47 -20.99
CA LEU A 321 -10.64 5.48 -19.92
C LEU A 321 -9.75 4.23 -20.03
N ILE A 322 -8.44 4.40 -19.85
CA ILE A 322 -7.47 3.29 -19.81
C ILE A 322 -7.61 2.63 -18.44
N ASP A 323 -7.94 1.35 -18.46
CA ASP A 323 -7.96 0.53 -17.27
C ASP A 323 -6.52 0.21 -16.82
N LYS A 324 -6.22 0.59 -15.58
CA LYS A 324 -4.94 0.32 -14.89
C LYS A 324 -5.15 -0.38 -13.56
N ILE A 325 -6.39 -0.77 -13.25
CA ILE A 325 -6.74 -1.35 -11.96
C ILE A 325 -6.70 -2.86 -12.13
N SER A 326 -5.85 -3.53 -11.35
CA SER A 326 -5.88 -4.99 -11.34
C SER A 326 -7.23 -5.51 -10.84
N PRO A 327 -7.71 -6.67 -11.35
CA PRO A 327 -8.92 -7.29 -10.84
C PRO A 327 -8.74 -7.74 -9.38
N THR A 328 -9.82 -8.15 -8.73
CA THR A 328 -9.79 -8.75 -7.39
C THR A 328 -10.52 -10.08 -7.39
N THR A 329 -9.86 -11.12 -6.86
CA THR A 329 -10.47 -12.45 -6.70
C THR A 329 -10.75 -12.76 -5.23
N THR A 330 -11.90 -13.37 -4.95
CA THR A 330 -12.25 -13.98 -3.66
C THR A 330 -12.42 -15.49 -3.80
N ASP A 331 -12.32 -16.21 -2.69
CA ASP A 331 -12.54 -17.65 -2.62
C ASP A 331 -13.55 -18.01 -1.53
N ASN A 332 -14.09 -19.23 -1.60
CA ASN A 332 -14.97 -19.82 -0.59
C ASN A 332 -14.31 -20.99 0.15
N ALA A 333 -12.97 -21.01 0.26
CA ALA A 333 -12.27 -22.09 0.94
C ALA A 333 -12.73 -22.21 2.41
N PRO A 334 -13.05 -23.42 2.90
CA PRO A 334 -13.46 -23.60 4.27
C PRO A 334 -12.29 -23.37 5.24
N THR A 335 -12.60 -22.80 6.41
CA THR A 335 -11.59 -22.47 7.42
C THR A 335 -11.26 -23.65 8.35
N SER A 336 -12.21 -24.56 8.56
CA SER A 336 -12.04 -25.78 9.37
C SER A 336 -11.54 -26.97 8.55
N TRP A 337 -11.05 -28.00 9.23
CA TRP A 337 -10.79 -29.30 8.63
C TRP A 337 -12.05 -29.87 7.97
N GLN A 338 -11.84 -30.61 6.87
CA GLN A 338 -12.90 -31.23 6.09
C GLN A 338 -12.64 -32.73 5.98
N ASN A 339 -13.69 -33.54 6.13
CA ASN A 339 -13.65 -35.00 5.98
C ASN A 339 -13.96 -35.49 4.55
N ALA A 340 -13.87 -34.61 3.57
CA ALA A 340 -14.16 -34.92 2.18
C ALA A 340 -13.37 -34.02 1.23
N THR A 341 -13.41 -34.37 -0.05
CA THR A 341 -12.92 -33.52 -1.15
C THR A 341 -13.62 -32.16 -1.10
N VAL A 342 -12.84 -31.09 -1.27
CA VAL A 342 -13.33 -29.70 -1.25
C VAL A 342 -13.30 -29.13 -2.66
N THR A 343 -14.40 -28.47 -3.05
CA THR A 343 -14.45 -27.67 -4.27
C THR A 343 -14.46 -26.19 -3.89
N VAL A 344 -13.39 -25.48 -4.24
CA VAL A 344 -13.26 -24.03 -4.06
C VAL A 344 -13.65 -23.32 -5.35
N THR A 345 -14.56 -22.36 -5.26
CA THR A 345 -14.94 -21.44 -6.33
C THR A 345 -14.23 -20.11 -6.12
N LEU A 346 -13.48 -19.68 -7.14
CA LEU A 346 -12.84 -18.38 -7.22
C LEU A 346 -13.77 -17.41 -7.96
N THR A 347 -14.09 -16.28 -7.32
CA THR A 347 -14.94 -15.24 -7.90
C THR A 347 -14.10 -13.99 -8.13
N ALA A 348 -13.80 -13.70 -9.40
CA ALA A 348 -13.04 -12.54 -9.80
C ALA A 348 -13.99 -11.42 -10.27
N THR A 349 -13.73 -10.20 -9.83
CA THR A 349 -14.38 -8.98 -10.31
C THR A 349 -13.34 -7.95 -10.70
N ASP A 350 -13.69 -7.09 -11.64
CA ASP A 350 -12.81 -6.02 -12.11
C ASP A 350 -13.42 -4.65 -11.77
N PRO A 351 -12.81 -3.85 -10.88
CA PRO A 351 -13.36 -2.56 -10.46
C PRO A 351 -13.39 -1.52 -11.58
N THR A 352 -14.28 -0.53 -11.51
CA THR A 352 -14.36 0.54 -12.53
C THR A 352 -13.24 1.59 -12.38
N PRO A 353 -12.64 2.09 -13.48
CA PRO A 353 -12.82 1.66 -14.87
C PRO A 353 -12.40 0.21 -15.09
N SER A 354 -13.28 -0.55 -15.73
CA SER A 354 -13.11 -1.99 -15.89
C SER A 354 -12.96 -2.33 -17.36
N SER A 355 -11.91 -3.07 -17.68
CA SER A 355 -11.74 -3.79 -18.94
C SER A 355 -12.40 -5.18 -18.88
N GLY A 356 -12.78 -5.64 -17.69
CA GLY A 356 -13.37 -6.93 -17.39
C GLY A 356 -12.30 -7.98 -17.10
N VAL A 357 -12.64 -9.00 -16.32
CA VAL A 357 -11.71 -10.10 -16.02
C VAL A 357 -11.47 -10.94 -17.28
N ALA A 358 -10.20 -11.09 -17.68
CA ALA A 358 -9.83 -11.94 -18.81
C ALA A 358 -9.66 -13.41 -18.39
N ARG A 359 -8.86 -13.67 -17.35
CA ARG A 359 -8.54 -15.02 -16.87
C ARG A 359 -8.25 -15.04 -15.38
N THR A 360 -8.67 -16.12 -14.71
CA THR A 360 -8.27 -16.47 -13.34
C THR A 360 -7.34 -17.67 -13.38
N TYR A 361 -6.23 -17.57 -12.67
CA TYR A 361 -5.22 -18.62 -12.52
C TYR A 361 -5.21 -19.12 -11.09
N TYR A 362 -5.00 -20.42 -10.92
CA TYR A 362 -4.80 -21.03 -9.62
C TYR A 362 -3.69 -22.09 -9.65
N SER A 363 -3.10 -22.36 -8.49
CA SER A 363 -2.13 -23.43 -8.27
C SER A 363 -2.41 -24.06 -6.90
N VAL A 364 -2.35 -25.39 -6.82
CA VAL A 364 -2.48 -26.13 -5.56
C VAL A 364 -1.10 -26.67 -5.19
N ASN A 365 -0.67 -26.43 -3.95
CA ASN A 365 0.60 -26.90 -3.38
C ASN A 365 1.83 -26.55 -4.21
N GLN A 366 1.88 -25.32 -4.74
CA GLN A 366 2.96 -24.83 -5.61
C GLN A 366 3.12 -25.64 -6.91
N GLY A 367 2.08 -26.34 -7.35
CA GLY A 367 2.03 -27.02 -8.64
C GLY A 367 1.93 -26.05 -9.83
N THR A 368 1.68 -26.60 -11.01
CA THR A 368 1.52 -25.81 -12.24
C THR A 368 0.30 -24.90 -12.17
N TRP A 369 0.49 -23.63 -12.55
CA TRP A 369 -0.60 -22.67 -12.70
C TRP A 369 -1.60 -23.13 -13.78
N THR A 370 -2.86 -23.23 -13.40
CA THR A 370 -3.97 -23.67 -14.23
C THR A 370 -4.99 -22.56 -14.36
N VAL A 371 -5.59 -22.40 -15.54
CA VAL A 371 -6.67 -21.42 -15.76
C VAL A 371 -8.00 -22.04 -15.33
N GLY A 372 -8.75 -21.33 -14.48
CA GLY A 372 -10.08 -21.75 -14.06
C GLY A 372 -10.57 -21.06 -12.79
N THR A 373 -11.86 -21.18 -12.53
CA THR A 373 -12.54 -20.61 -11.35
C THR A 373 -13.06 -21.67 -10.40
N VAL A 374 -12.93 -22.96 -10.73
CA VAL A 374 -13.37 -24.08 -9.88
C VAL A 374 -12.19 -24.99 -9.63
N VAL A 375 -11.83 -25.16 -8.37
CA VAL A 375 -10.65 -25.88 -7.92
C VAL A 375 -11.08 -27.04 -7.03
N VAL A 376 -10.77 -28.27 -7.45
CA VAL A 376 -11.06 -29.48 -6.67
C VAL A 376 -9.79 -29.92 -5.94
N ILE A 377 -9.85 -30.00 -4.61
CA ILE A 377 -8.74 -30.40 -3.75
C ILE A 377 -9.15 -31.68 -3.03
N SER A 378 -8.40 -32.76 -3.24
CA SER A 378 -8.68 -34.10 -2.72
C SER A 378 -7.52 -34.75 -1.95
N SER A 379 -6.38 -34.06 -1.89
CA SER A 379 -5.18 -34.54 -1.21
C SER A 379 -5.32 -34.34 0.31
N GLU A 380 -4.91 -35.34 1.10
CA GLU A 380 -4.89 -35.24 2.57
C GLU A 380 -3.94 -34.14 3.07
N GLY A 381 -4.20 -33.64 4.26
CA GLY A 381 -3.38 -32.67 4.96
C GLY A 381 -3.70 -31.21 4.62
N THR A 382 -2.72 -30.34 4.88
CA THR A 382 -2.83 -28.89 4.63
C THR A 382 -2.45 -28.58 3.19
N ASN A 383 -3.43 -28.19 2.39
CA ASN A 383 -3.25 -27.79 1.00
C ASN A 383 -3.24 -26.26 0.89
N THR A 384 -2.26 -25.71 0.16
CA THR A 384 -2.18 -24.28 -0.14
C THR A 384 -2.72 -24.04 -1.55
N LEU A 385 -3.79 -23.27 -1.65
CA LEU A 385 -4.35 -22.78 -2.91
C LEU A 385 -3.84 -21.36 -3.16
N SER A 386 -3.02 -21.16 -4.19
CA SER A 386 -2.59 -19.84 -4.66
C SER A 386 -3.41 -19.44 -5.87
N TYR A 387 -3.85 -18.19 -5.95
CA TYR A 387 -4.65 -17.71 -7.09
C TYR A 387 -4.43 -16.21 -7.39
N TYR A 388 -4.65 -15.83 -8.64
CA TYR A 388 -4.69 -14.44 -9.10
C TYR A 388 -5.46 -14.35 -10.42
N SER A 389 -5.98 -13.17 -10.74
CA SER A 389 -6.65 -12.86 -12.00
C SER A 389 -5.92 -11.79 -12.79
N VAL A 390 -6.17 -11.79 -14.10
CA VAL A 390 -5.71 -10.79 -15.07
C VAL A 390 -6.94 -10.26 -15.80
N ASP A 391 -7.01 -8.94 -16.00
CA ASP A 391 -8.09 -8.29 -16.77
C ASP A 391 -7.78 -8.27 -18.29
N ASN A 392 -8.68 -7.68 -19.09
CA ASN A 392 -8.49 -7.55 -20.54
C ASN A 392 -7.48 -6.46 -20.93
N ALA A 393 -7.14 -5.54 -20.03
CA ALA A 393 -6.09 -4.54 -20.20
C ALA A 393 -4.66 -5.08 -19.89
N GLY A 394 -4.57 -6.27 -19.30
CA GLY A 394 -3.34 -6.93 -18.90
C GLY A 394 -2.90 -6.62 -17.46
N ASN A 395 -3.69 -5.92 -16.66
CA ASN A 395 -3.39 -5.69 -15.25
C ASN A 395 -3.57 -7.01 -14.48
N THR A 396 -2.57 -7.34 -13.67
CA THR A 396 -2.51 -8.60 -12.91
C THR A 396 -2.61 -8.29 -11.43
N GLU A 397 -3.49 -8.98 -10.69
CA GLU A 397 -3.57 -8.82 -9.24
C GLU A 397 -2.40 -9.52 -8.54
N THR A 398 -2.12 -9.13 -7.29
CA THR A 398 -1.13 -9.85 -6.49
C THR A 398 -1.65 -11.23 -6.11
N THR A 399 -0.77 -12.24 -6.12
CA THR A 399 -1.15 -13.60 -5.75
C THR A 399 -1.70 -13.68 -4.33
N LYS A 400 -2.91 -14.20 -4.19
CA LYS A 400 -3.57 -14.50 -2.93
C LYS A 400 -3.44 -15.98 -2.61
N THR A 401 -3.60 -16.32 -1.33
CA THR A 401 -3.56 -17.70 -0.86
C THR A 401 -4.73 -18.02 0.05
N ALA A 402 -5.23 -19.25 -0.08
CA ALA A 402 -6.18 -19.87 0.81
C ALA A 402 -5.63 -21.22 1.28
N ILE A 403 -6.00 -21.63 2.49
CA ILE A 403 -5.58 -22.92 3.06
C ILE A 403 -6.79 -23.83 3.14
N VAL A 404 -6.70 -25.00 2.53
CA VAL A 404 -7.73 -26.04 2.60
C VAL A 404 -7.14 -27.25 3.32
N ARG A 405 -7.74 -27.62 4.45
CA ARG A 405 -7.29 -28.74 5.28
C ARG A 405 -8.24 -29.91 5.12
N ILE A 406 -7.74 -31.04 4.64
CA ILE A 406 -8.53 -32.27 4.43
C ILE A 406 -7.95 -33.38 5.29
N ASP A 407 -8.81 -34.07 6.00
CA ASP A 407 -8.46 -35.28 6.73
C ASP A 407 -9.64 -36.24 6.66
N ARG A 408 -9.43 -37.39 6.02
CA ARG A 408 -10.44 -38.46 5.91
C ARG A 408 -10.08 -39.69 6.75
N VAL A 409 -9.04 -39.58 7.57
CA VAL A 409 -8.53 -40.69 8.38
C VAL A 409 -9.19 -40.63 9.75
N SER A 410 -9.91 -41.67 10.15
CA SER A 410 -10.45 -41.74 11.50
C SER A 410 -9.33 -41.83 12.54
N PRO A 411 -9.54 -41.27 13.75
CA PRO A 411 -8.60 -41.41 14.86
C PRO A 411 -8.46 -42.87 15.31
N ILE A 412 -7.45 -43.16 16.13
CA ILE A 412 -7.23 -44.45 16.77
C ILE A 412 -7.11 -44.25 18.28
N THR A 413 -8.00 -44.91 19.03
CA THR A 413 -7.93 -44.99 20.49
C THR A 413 -7.44 -46.34 20.98
N THR A 414 -6.62 -46.31 22.03
CA THR A 414 -6.16 -47.47 22.82
C THR A 414 -6.52 -47.28 24.30
N ASP A 415 -6.75 -48.39 25.00
CA ASP A 415 -6.98 -48.41 26.44
C ASP A 415 -5.89 -49.22 27.18
N ASN A 416 -5.77 -49.01 28.49
CA ASN A 416 -4.88 -49.76 29.36
C ASN A 416 -5.61 -50.80 30.24
N ALA A 417 -6.82 -51.26 29.88
CA ALA A 417 -7.62 -52.13 30.74
C ALA A 417 -6.90 -53.47 31.01
N PRO A 418 -6.44 -53.72 32.25
CA PRO A 418 -5.64 -54.89 32.55
C PRO A 418 -6.51 -56.16 32.58
N ALA A 419 -5.87 -57.32 32.46
CA ALA A 419 -6.51 -58.59 32.77
C ALA A 419 -6.42 -58.83 34.29
N GLY A 420 -7.56 -59.12 34.94
CA GLY A 420 -7.61 -59.40 36.38
C GLY A 420 -8.20 -58.25 37.22
N TRP A 421 -8.12 -58.40 38.54
CA TRP A 421 -8.57 -57.40 39.50
C TRP A 421 -7.51 -56.31 39.67
N TYR A 422 -7.93 -55.05 39.78
CA TYR A 422 -7.03 -53.92 39.99
C TYR A 422 -7.75 -52.76 40.69
N ASN A 423 -6.99 -51.88 41.34
CA ASN A 423 -7.53 -50.77 42.15
C ASN A 423 -7.20 -49.36 41.60
N SER A 424 -6.75 -49.28 40.34
CA SER A 424 -6.30 -48.04 39.68
C SER A 424 -7.29 -47.50 38.64
N VAL A 425 -6.93 -46.42 37.96
CA VAL A 425 -7.74 -45.77 36.92
C VAL A 425 -7.50 -46.38 35.54
N ILE A 426 -8.50 -46.31 34.65
CA ILE A 426 -8.34 -46.63 33.22
C ILE A 426 -8.03 -45.36 32.44
N THR A 427 -7.12 -45.45 31.48
CA THR A 427 -6.75 -44.35 30.60
C THR A 427 -7.04 -44.72 29.15
N LEU A 428 -7.74 -43.83 28.45
CA LEU A 428 -7.96 -43.86 27.01
C LEU A 428 -6.99 -42.89 26.34
N ILE A 429 -6.20 -43.39 25.41
CA ILE A 429 -5.24 -42.58 24.64
C ILE A 429 -5.68 -42.62 23.19
N ALA A 430 -6.16 -41.47 22.70
CA ALA A 430 -6.58 -41.29 21.31
C ALA A 430 -5.51 -40.50 20.55
N THR A 431 -5.23 -40.94 19.33
CA THR A 431 -4.30 -40.27 18.41
C THR A 431 -4.91 -40.16 17.03
N ASP A 432 -4.59 -39.08 16.33
CA ASP A 432 -4.97 -38.87 14.94
C ASP A 432 -3.75 -38.31 14.17
N PRO A 433 -3.40 -38.87 13.00
CA PRO A 433 -2.17 -38.51 12.31
C PRO A 433 -2.22 -37.16 11.57
N ILE A 434 -3.39 -36.53 11.37
CA ILE A 434 -3.54 -35.38 10.46
C ILE A 434 -4.24 -34.20 11.14
N SER A 435 -5.52 -34.32 11.49
CA SER A 435 -6.30 -33.21 12.06
C SER A 435 -6.24 -33.15 13.59
N GLY A 436 -5.78 -34.22 14.24
CA GLY A 436 -5.76 -34.32 15.71
C GLY A 436 -7.13 -34.72 16.27
N VAL A 437 -7.15 -35.26 17.48
CA VAL A 437 -8.39 -35.72 18.12
C VAL A 437 -9.18 -34.53 18.69
N VAL A 438 -10.49 -34.47 18.41
CA VAL A 438 -11.39 -33.47 19.00
C VAL A 438 -11.88 -33.93 20.37
N GLN A 439 -12.33 -35.19 20.46
CA GLN A 439 -12.93 -35.73 21.67
C GLN A 439 -12.98 -37.25 21.64
N THR A 440 -12.74 -37.87 22.79
CA THR A 440 -13.02 -39.29 23.06
C THR A 440 -14.30 -39.40 23.87
N TYR A 441 -15.17 -40.34 23.53
CA TYR A 441 -16.41 -40.63 24.24
C TYR A 441 -16.40 -42.07 24.74
N TYR A 442 -16.88 -42.31 25.96
CA TYR A 442 -16.94 -43.65 26.54
C TYR A 442 -18.17 -43.92 27.40
N THR A 443 -18.44 -45.21 27.62
CA THR A 443 -19.42 -45.74 28.57
C THR A 443 -18.77 -46.83 29.41
N THR A 444 -19.26 -47.07 30.63
CA THR A 444 -18.70 -48.05 31.56
C THR A 444 -19.61 -49.26 31.82
N ASP A 445 -20.86 -49.19 31.34
CA ASP A 445 -21.91 -50.19 31.51
C ASP A 445 -22.08 -51.12 30.29
N GLY A 446 -21.23 -50.96 29.27
CA GLY A 446 -21.29 -51.72 28.02
C GLY A 446 -22.31 -51.23 26.99
N SER A 447 -23.05 -50.16 27.28
CA SER A 447 -23.88 -49.48 26.27
C SER A 447 -23.03 -48.86 25.16
N THR A 448 -23.59 -48.65 23.96
CA THR A 448 -22.84 -48.02 22.87
C THR A 448 -22.67 -46.52 23.14
N PRO A 449 -21.43 -46.00 23.23
CA PRO A 449 -21.19 -44.57 23.43
C PRO A 449 -21.71 -43.73 22.27
N THR A 450 -22.16 -42.51 22.59
CA THR A 450 -22.59 -41.48 21.64
C THR A 450 -21.86 -40.17 21.94
N ILE A 451 -22.06 -39.13 21.12
CA ILE A 451 -21.49 -37.79 21.37
C ILE A 451 -21.98 -37.10 22.66
N ASN A 452 -22.96 -37.70 23.35
CA ASN A 452 -23.45 -37.23 24.66
C ASN A 452 -22.91 -38.07 25.83
N SER A 453 -22.06 -39.07 25.55
CA SER A 453 -21.45 -39.92 26.57
C SER A 453 -20.29 -39.20 27.27
N ALA A 454 -19.76 -39.80 28.33
CA ALA A 454 -18.68 -39.24 29.13
C ALA A 454 -17.40 -39.05 28.30
N THR A 455 -16.60 -38.03 28.64
CA THR A 455 -15.52 -37.50 27.78
C THR A 455 -14.13 -37.49 28.41
N GLU A 456 -14.02 -37.86 29.68
CA GLU A 456 -12.74 -37.96 30.36
C GLU A 456 -11.89 -39.07 29.74
N THR A 457 -10.59 -38.80 29.61
CA THR A 457 -9.61 -39.80 29.15
C THR A 457 -9.05 -40.61 30.31
N THR A 458 -9.29 -40.21 31.56
CA THR A 458 -8.98 -40.98 32.76
C THR A 458 -10.27 -41.35 33.47
N ILE A 459 -10.67 -42.61 33.34
CA ILE A 459 -11.90 -43.15 33.89
C ILE A 459 -11.64 -43.59 35.33
N ASN A 460 -12.25 -42.90 36.29
CA ASN A 460 -12.17 -43.23 37.71
C ASN A 460 -13.40 -44.01 38.16
N LEU A 461 -13.25 -45.33 38.25
CA LEU A 461 -14.30 -46.22 38.76
C LEU A 461 -14.19 -46.29 40.29
N THR A 462 -15.20 -45.81 41.00
CA THR A 462 -15.14 -45.58 42.46
C THR A 462 -15.77 -46.68 43.29
N THR A 463 -16.53 -47.58 42.67
CA THR A 463 -17.20 -48.70 43.35
C THR A 463 -16.67 -50.03 42.86
N ASP A 464 -16.63 -51.02 43.74
CA ASP A 464 -16.20 -52.37 43.39
C ASP A 464 -17.20 -53.01 42.43
N GLY A 465 -16.68 -53.80 41.47
CA GLY A 465 -17.51 -54.52 40.53
C GLY A 465 -16.88 -54.69 39.15
N THR A 466 -17.70 -55.18 38.22
CA THR A 466 -17.30 -55.45 36.84
C THR A 466 -17.86 -54.40 35.89
N TYR A 467 -17.02 -53.86 35.01
CA TYR A 467 -17.35 -52.83 34.05
C TYR A 467 -17.00 -53.26 32.64
N THR A 468 -17.81 -52.82 31.67
CA THR A 468 -17.53 -53.02 30.25
C THR A 468 -17.31 -51.65 29.61
N ILE A 469 -16.04 -51.31 29.36
CA ILE A 469 -15.69 -50.02 28.77
C ILE A 469 -15.86 -50.11 27.25
N LYS A 470 -16.69 -49.23 26.69
CA LYS A 470 -16.76 -49.00 25.24
C LYS A 470 -16.41 -47.56 24.93
N TYR A 471 -15.71 -47.32 23.83
CA TYR A 471 -15.23 -45.99 23.48
C TYR A 471 -15.10 -45.78 21.96
N PHE A 472 -15.13 -44.53 21.55
CA PHE A 472 -14.72 -44.08 20.22
C PHE A 472 -14.28 -42.62 20.29
N SER A 473 -13.44 -42.20 19.35
CA SER A 473 -13.01 -40.82 19.20
C SER A 473 -13.46 -40.22 17.88
N ILE A 474 -13.59 -38.89 17.91
CA ILE A 474 -13.82 -38.04 16.75
C ILE A 474 -12.62 -37.10 16.60
N ASP A 475 -12.17 -36.85 15.38
CA ASP A 475 -11.10 -35.91 15.07
C ASP A 475 -11.61 -34.49 14.75
N ASN A 476 -10.70 -33.56 14.45
CA ASN A 476 -11.07 -32.17 14.12
C ASN A 476 -11.74 -32.02 12.74
N ALA A 477 -11.67 -33.04 11.87
CA ALA A 477 -12.38 -33.10 10.59
C ALA A 477 -13.78 -33.72 10.69
N GLY A 478 -14.12 -34.31 11.84
CA GLY A 478 -15.38 -34.99 12.09
C GLY A 478 -15.38 -36.47 11.69
N ASN A 479 -14.22 -37.09 11.42
CA ASN A 479 -14.16 -38.53 11.26
C ASN A 479 -14.28 -39.20 12.62
N ALA A 480 -15.17 -40.19 12.71
CA ALA A 480 -15.31 -41.04 13.88
C ALA A 480 -14.63 -42.38 13.64
N GLU A 481 -13.93 -42.91 14.65
CA GLU A 481 -13.52 -44.31 14.62
C GLU A 481 -14.71 -45.24 14.91
N ALA A 482 -14.60 -46.52 14.54
CA ALA A 482 -15.58 -47.51 14.94
C ALA A 482 -15.53 -47.71 16.46
N VAL A 483 -16.70 -47.86 17.10
CA VAL A 483 -16.79 -48.13 18.53
C VAL A 483 -15.99 -49.38 18.90
N LYS A 484 -15.03 -49.20 19.80
CA LYS A 484 -14.21 -50.28 20.38
C LYS A 484 -14.77 -50.66 21.74
N THR A 485 -14.54 -51.91 22.11
CA THR A 485 -14.76 -52.43 23.47
C THR A 485 -13.39 -52.77 24.03
N ALA A 486 -13.12 -52.37 25.27
CA ALA A 486 -11.88 -52.77 25.96
C ALA A 486 -11.75 -54.30 25.94
N VAL A 487 -10.52 -54.79 25.73
CA VAL A 487 -10.27 -56.22 25.49
C VAL A 487 -10.68 -57.08 26.68
N ASN A 488 -10.54 -56.55 27.89
CA ASN A 488 -10.88 -57.22 29.14
C ASN A 488 -12.12 -56.58 29.78
N ILE A 489 -12.93 -57.41 30.44
CA ILE A 489 -13.89 -56.91 31.43
C ILE A 489 -13.07 -56.31 32.57
N VAL A 490 -13.34 -55.05 32.88
CA VAL A 490 -12.66 -54.31 33.94
C VAL A 490 -13.22 -54.77 35.29
N MET A 491 -12.37 -55.33 36.16
CA MET A 491 -12.76 -55.77 37.51
C MET A 491 -12.08 -54.87 38.55
N ILE A 492 -12.86 -53.97 39.14
CA ILE A 492 -12.39 -53.02 40.15
C ILE A 492 -12.67 -53.58 41.54
N ASP A 493 -11.64 -53.60 42.37
CA ASP A 493 -11.79 -53.83 43.80
C ASP A 493 -10.88 -52.85 44.57
N LYS A 494 -11.52 -51.95 45.32
CA LYS A 494 -10.89 -50.95 46.18
C LYS A 494 -11.06 -51.28 47.66
N THR A 495 -11.75 -52.37 48.00
CA THR A 495 -12.02 -52.74 49.38
C THR A 495 -10.90 -53.64 49.90
N PRO A 496 -10.20 -53.27 50.99
CA PRO A 496 -9.22 -54.16 51.59
C PRO A 496 -9.85 -55.43 52.19
N PRO A 497 -9.14 -56.57 52.18
CA PRO A 497 -9.69 -57.85 52.66
C PRO A 497 -9.98 -57.82 54.17
N VAL A 498 -11.08 -58.44 54.62
CA VAL A 498 -11.40 -58.50 56.06
C VAL A 498 -10.82 -59.77 56.69
N ILE A 499 -10.05 -59.62 57.77
CA ILE A 499 -9.33 -60.73 58.45
C ILE A 499 -9.99 -61.05 59.80
N THR A 500 -10.37 -62.31 60.01
CA THR A 500 -10.59 -62.88 61.35
C THR A 500 -9.47 -63.86 61.69
N ILE A 501 -9.11 -63.97 62.97
CA ILE A 501 -8.01 -64.81 63.43
C ILE A 501 -8.34 -65.45 64.78
N ILE A 502 -7.97 -66.73 64.91
CA ILE A 502 -8.00 -67.55 66.11
C ILE A 502 -6.57 -68.05 66.35
N PRO A 503 -6.00 -67.94 67.56
CA PRO A 503 -6.64 -67.48 68.79
C PRO A 503 -7.01 -65.98 68.75
N ALA A 504 -8.16 -65.64 69.32
CA ALA A 504 -8.62 -64.26 69.36
C ALA A 504 -7.72 -63.40 70.26
N ASN A 505 -7.79 -62.08 70.11
CA ASN A 505 -7.05 -61.16 70.96
C ASN A 505 -7.36 -61.39 72.44
N GLY A 506 -6.32 -61.57 73.26
CA GLY A 506 -6.42 -61.87 74.68
C GLY A 506 -6.53 -63.37 75.03
N ALA A 507 -6.42 -64.28 74.06
CA ALA A 507 -6.50 -65.71 74.34
C ALA A 507 -5.34 -66.21 75.24
N ILE A 508 -5.69 -67.02 76.24
CA ILE A 508 -4.74 -67.73 77.11
C ILE A 508 -4.61 -69.16 76.60
N LEU A 509 -3.38 -69.59 76.32
CA LEU A 509 -3.05 -70.90 75.78
C LEU A 509 -2.24 -71.70 76.81
N LEU A 510 -2.43 -73.02 76.83
CA LEU A 510 -1.74 -73.94 77.74
C LEU A 510 -0.59 -74.71 77.06
N SER A 511 -0.33 -74.39 75.80
CA SER A 511 0.69 -75.02 74.96
C SER A 511 1.45 -73.94 74.21
N THR A 512 2.77 -74.07 74.16
CA THR A 512 3.63 -73.24 73.29
C THR A 512 3.39 -73.56 71.83
N GLN A 513 2.99 -74.79 71.48
CA GLN A 513 2.54 -75.11 70.14
C GLN A 513 1.07 -74.75 69.97
N THR A 514 0.77 -73.87 69.00
CA THR A 514 -0.60 -73.45 68.68
C THR A 514 -0.83 -73.45 67.18
N THR A 515 -2.09 -73.49 66.78
CA THR A 515 -2.50 -73.30 65.39
C THR A 515 -3.19 -71.96 65.26
N VAL A 516 -2.64 -71.10 64.41
CA VAL A 516 -3.26 -69.84 64.00
C VAL A 516 -4.15 -70.16 62.80
N VAL A 517 -5.45 -69.97 62.98
CA VAL A 517 -6.45 -70.13 61.91
C VAL A 517 -7.04 -68.77 61.63
N GLY A 518 -7.15 -68.37 60.37
CA GLY A 518 -7.90 -67.19 60.00
C GLY A 518 -8.85 -67.43 58.85
N SER A 519 -9.97 -66.70 58.85
CA SER A 519 -10.85 -66.57 57.70
C SER A 519 -10.67 -65.19 57.09
N ILE A 520 -10.68 -65.14 55.77
CA ILE A 520 -10.56 -63.93 54.98
C ILE A 520 -11.85 -63.77 54.20
N THR A 521 -12.35 -62.55 54.04
CA THR A 521 -13.51 -62.30 53.19
C THR A 521 -13.22 -61.09 52.32
N ASP A 522 -13.28 -61.29 51.01
CA ASP A 522 -12.91 -60.31 50.00
C ASP A 522 -13.47 -60.70 48.62
N ILE A 523 -13.78 -59.72 47.75
CA ILE A 523 -14.38 -59.97 46.43
C ILE A 523 -13.33 -60.33 45.35
N SER A 524 -12.11 -59.78 45.43
CA SER A 524 -11.04 -60.12 44.49
C SER A 524 -10.29 -61.40 44.83
N GLN A 525 -10.62 -62.04 45.96
CA GLN A 525 -9.92 -63.18 46.57
C GLN A 525 -8.49 -62.82 47.00
N SER A 526 -7.99 -63.49 48.04
CA SER A 526 -6.64 -63.22 48.56
C SER A 526 -5.54 -63.66 47.59
N ALA A 527 -4.50 -62.84 47.41
CA ALA A 527 -3.35 -63.16 46.57
C ALA A 527 -2.22 -63.81 47.38
N TYR A 528 -1.82 -63.19 48.51
CA TYR A 528 -0.78 -63.70 49.40
C TYR A 528 -0.88 -63.05 50.79
N GLY A 529 -0.26 -63.70 51.79
CA GLY A 529 -0.31 -63.23 53.18
C GLY A 529 1.00 -63.47 53.94
N THR A 530 1.20 -62.70 55.01
CA THR A 530 2.33 -62.85 55.94
C THR A 530 1.86 -62.96 57.37
N LEU A 531 2.47 -63.88 58.13
CA LEU A 531 2.29 -64.09 59.56
C LEU A 531 3.57 -63.68 60.29
N THR A 532 3.48 -62.70 61.15
CA THR A 532 4.58 -62.25 62.02
C THR A 532 4.30 -62.62 63.46
N ILE A 533 5.25 -63.30 64.10
CA ILE A 533 5.16 -63.71 65.50
C ILE A 533 6.36 -63.14 66.24
N ASN A 534 6.09 -62.30 67.24
CA ASN A 534 7.13 -61.64 68.05
C ASN A 534 8.25 -61.00 67.20
N GLY A 535 7.88 -60.41 66.06
CA GLY A 535 8.81 -59.76 65.13
C GLY A 535 9.42 -60.66 64.05
N THR A 536 9.18 -61.97 64.05
CA THR A 536 9.64 -62.88 62.99
C THR A 536 8.54 -63.17 61.98
N SER A 537 8.75 -62.83 60.71
CA SER A 537 7.76 -62.97 59.64
C SER A 537 7.93 -64.24 58.82
N SER A 538 6.81 -64.81 58.38
CA SER A 538 6.72 -65.98 57.50
C SER A 538 5.58 -65.78 56.49
N ALA A 539 5.72 -66.38 55.30
CA ALA A 539 4.61 -66.44 54.34
C ALA A 539 3.53 -67.41 54.84
N ILE A 540 2.26 -67.11 54.53
CA ILE A 540 1.14 -67.98 54.83
C ILE A 540 0.59 -68.57 53.53
N ASP A 541 0.40 -69.88 53.50
CA ASP A 541 -0.36 -70.54 52.42
C ASP A 541 -1.86 -70.30 52.64
N ILE A 542 -2.48 -69.55 51.73
CA ILE A 542 -3.92 -69.27 51.76
C ILE A 542 -4.62 -70.28 50.86
N ALA A 543 -5.57 -71.03 51.42
CA ALA A 543 -6.39 -72.01 50.70
C ALA A 543 -7.83 -71.49 50.63
N GLY A 544 -8.20 -70.94 49.47
CA GLY A 544 -9.48 -70.25 49.28
C GLY A 544 -9.55 -69.00 50.16
N ASP A 545 -10.48 -69.00 51.12
CA ASP A 545 -10.79 -67.87 52.01
C ASP A 545 -10.29 -68.11 53.45
N SER A 546 -9.30 -68.98 53.62
CA SER A 546 -8.79 -69.32 54.94
C SER A 546 -7.31 -69.66 54.92
N PHE A 547 -6.68 -69.54 56.07
CA PHE A 547 -5.34 -70.04 56.29
C PHE A 547 -5.25 -70.76 57.62
N VAL A 548 -4.32 -71.72 57.67
CA VAL A 548 -3.99 -72.48 58.86
C VAL A 548 -2.48 -72.55 58.95
N ALA A 549 -1.91 -72.03 60.04
CA ALA A 549 -0.47 -72.05 60.29
C ALA A 549 -0.19 -72.58 61.69
N THR A 550 0.60 -73.65 61.80
CA THR A 550 1.09 -74.13 63.09
C THR A 550 2.36 -73.37 63.45
N THR A 551 2.43 -72.91 64.69
CA THR A 551 3.58 -72.13 65.16
C THR A 551 3.90 -72.42 66.62
N THR A 552 5.10 -72.00 67.04
CA THR A 552 5.56 -72.09 68.42
C THR A 552 5.64 -70.69 69.01
N LEU A 553 4.93 -70.49 70.11
CA LEU A 553 4.90 -69.28 70.92
C LEU A 553 5.81 -69.43 72.13
N CYS A 554 6.34 -68.31 72.62
CA CYS A 554 7.08 -68.26 73.87
C CYS A 554 6.11 -68.34 75.07
N TYR A 555 6.58 -68.83 76.23
CA TYR A 555 5.84 -68.62 77.48
C TYR A 555 5.70 -67.12 77.78
N GLY A 556 4.54 -66.70 78.29
CA GLY A 556 4.18 -65.30 78.49
C GLY A 556 3.49 -64.66 77.27
N LYS A 557 3.54 -63.32 77.19
CA LYS A 557 2.86 -62.54 76.15
C LYS A 557 3.54 -62.69 74.80
N ASN A 558 2.74 -62.94 73.76
CA ASN A 558 3.15 -63.01 72.37
C ASN A 558 2.29 -62.06 71.53
N ILE A 559 2.87 -61.57 70.44
CA ILE A 559 2.19 -60.75 69.43
C ILE A 559 2.14 -61.53 68.13
N ILE A 560 0.96 -61.64 67.55
CA ILE A 560 0.72 -62.24 66.24
C ILE A 560 0.15 -61.15 65.34
N VAL A 561 0.81 -60.88 64.22
CA VAL A 561 0.34 -59.95 63.18
C VAL A 561 0.12 -60.74 61.90
N VAL A 562 -1.03 -60.57 61.28
CA VAL A 562 -1.33 -61.10 59.95
C VAL A 562 -1.55 -59.94 59.01
N ILE A 563 -0.86 -59.94 57.87
CA ILE A 563 -1.08 -58.98 56.78
C ILE A 563 -1.51 -59.78 55.55
N ILE A 564 -2.65 -59.43 54.96
CA ILE A 564 -3.17 -60.04 53.74
C ILE A 564 -3.22 -58.98 52.65
N THR A 565 -2.77 -59.35 51.45
CA THR A 565 -2.96 -58.57 50.23
C THR A 565 -3.88 -59.35 49.29
N ASP A 566 -4.90 -58.69 48.77
CA ASP A 566 -5.82 -59.27 47.79
C ASP A 566 -5.24 -59.26 46.36
N LYS A 567 -5.98 -59.76 45.36
CA LYS A 567 -5.53 -59.77 43.95
C LYS A 567 -5.56 -58.40 43.29
N ALA A 568 -6.31 -57.43 43.82
CA ALA A 568 -6.30 -56.05 43.37
C ALA A 568 -5.15 -55.21 43.96
N GLY A 569 -4.44 -55.76 44.96
CA GLY A 569 -3.33 -55.13 45.66
C GLY A 569 -3.73 -54.37 46.93
N ASN A 570 -4.98 -54.45 47.39
CA ASN A 570 -5.38 -53.82 48.65
C ASN A 570 -4.86 -54.62 49.85
N ILE A 571 -4.49 -53.92 50.93
CA ILE A 571 -3.78 -54.52 52.07
C ILE A 571 -4.57 -54.31 53.35
N SER A 572 -4.76 -55.39 54.11
CA SER A 572 -5.27 -55.34 55.49
C SER A 572 -4.29 -55.97 56.45
N SER A 573 -4.32 -55.50 57.70
CA SER A 573 -3.54 -56.10 58.79
C SER A 573 -4.40 -56.35 60.02
N LYS A 574 -4.09 -57.41 60.75
CA LYS A 574 -4.71 -57.75 62.03
C LYS A 574 -3.65 -58.17 63.04
N THR A 575 -3.64 -57.50 64.18
CA THR A 575 -2.77 -57.82 65.31
C THR A 575 -3.60 -58.43 66.45
N VAL A 576 -3.11 -59.53 67.02
CA VAL A 576 -3.65 -60.14 68.24
C VAL A 576 -2.54 -60.43 69.24
N PHE A 577 -2.87 -60.23 70.52
CA PHE A 577 -2.01 -60.52 71.65
C PHE A 577 -2.50 -61.81 72.32
N VAL A 578 -1.60 -62.75 72.60
CA VAL A 578 -1.94 -64.02 73.25
C VAL A 578 -0.93 -64.34 74.35
N GLU A 579 -1.33 -65.06 75.39
CA GLU A 579 -0.44 -65.42 76.51
C GLU A 579 -0.39 -66.94 76.69
N VAL A 580 0.82 -67.51 76.78
CA VAL A 580 1.03 -68.95 77.02
C VAL A 580 1.46 -69.20 78.46
N VAL A 581 0.71 -70.03 79.20
CA VAL A 581 0.95 -70.35 80.62
C VAL A 581 1.04 -71.85 80.88
N THR A 582 1.72 -72.26 81.95
CA THR A 582 2.00 -73.68 82.27
C THR A 582 0.89 -74.42 83.03
N THR A 583 -0.05 -73.71 83.66
CA THR A 583 -1.18 -74.30 84.41
C THR A 583 -2.39 -73.37 84.36
N LYS A 584 -3.57 -73.92 84.05
CA LYS A 584 -4.85 -73.20 84.09
C LYS A 584 -5.36 -73.18 85.54
N GLU A 585 -5.08 -72.13 86.30
CA GLU A 585 -5.79 -71.90 87.57
C GLU A 585 -7.28 -71.57 87.27
N PRO A 586 -8.21 -72.01 88.13
CA PRO A 586 -9.63 -72.05 87.83
C PRO A 586 -10.25 -70.65 87.89
N VAL A 587 -11.17 -70.39 86.97
CA VAL A 587 -12.05 -69.21 87.04
C VAL A 587 -13.10 -69.45 88.12
N LEU A 588 -13.14 -68.59 89.14
CA LEU A 588 -14.33 -68.34 89.97
C LEU A 588 -14.38 -66.84 90.37
N PRO A 589 -15.56 -66.32 90.71
CA PRO A 589 -16.15 -65.10 90.13
C PRO A 589 -15.87 -63.81 90.90
N ASN A 590 -16.32 -62.69 90.33
CA ASN A 590 -16.55 -61.39 90.98
C ASN A 590 -16.70 -61.47 92.50
N GLN A 591 -15.91 -60.72 93.26
CA GLN A 591 -16.37 -59.56 94.04
C GLN A 591 -15.25 -58.91 94.86
N THR A 592 -15.30 -57.57 94.87
CA THR A 592 -14.90 -56.57 95.87
C THR A 592 -14.11 -57.02 97.11
N GLY A 593 -13.06 -56.27 97.45
CA GLY A 593 -12.56 -56.21 98.82
C GLY A 593 -11.20 -55.55 98.93
N GLU A 594 -11.19 -54.25 99.23
CA GLU A 594 -10.04 -53.57 99.82
C GLU A 594 -9.71 -54.22 101.18
N THR A 595 -8.42 -54.25 101.56
CA THR A 595 -8.04 -54.34 102.98
C THR A 595 -6.65 -53.77 103.20
N GLU A 596 -6.59 -52.81 104.12
CA GLU A 596 -5.37 -52.28 104.74
C GLU A 596 -4.68 -53.33 105.61
N THR A 597 -3.36 -53.31 105.65
CA THR A 597 -2.55 -53.93 106.70
C THR A 597 -1.93 -52.88 107.63
N ALA A 598 -1.78 -53.25 108.90
CA ALA A 598 -1.53 -52.39 110.06
C ALA A 598 -0.12 -51.76 110.19
N ASP A 599 0.55 -51.38 109.09
CA ASP A 599 1.78 -50.55 109.14
C ASP A 599 1.79 -49.32 108.22
N GLY A 600 0.69 -49.04 107.50
CA GLY A 600 0.57 -47.82 106.69
C GLY A 600 1.42 -47.80 105.41
N THR A 601 2.02 -48.91 104.98
CA THR A 601 2.72 -48.99 103.69
C THR A 601 1.73 -49.18 102.54
N ARG A 602 1.54 -48.12 101.74
CA ARG A 602 0.74 -48.12 100.51
C ARG A 602 1.65 -48.42 99.31
N ILE A 603 1.58 -49.63 98.75
CA ILE A 603 2.22 -49.96 97.47
C ILE A 603 1.15 -49.93 96.38
N GLU A 604 1.05 -48.82 95.66
CA GLU A 604 0.41 -48.80 94.33
C GLU A 604 1.43 -49.30 93.31
N THR A 605 1.25 -50.51 92.82
CA THR A 605 1.91 -50.99 91.60
C THR A 605 0.88 -51.04 90.48
N LEU A 606 0.76 -49.99 89.67
CA LEU A 606 0.09 -50.09 88.37
C LEU A 606 1.12 -50.62 87.36
N LYS A 607 1.03 -51.91 87.03
CA LYS A 607 1.90 -52.57 86.04
C LYS A 607 1.27 -52.55 84.65
N ASN A 608 1.92 -51.88 83.71
CA ASN A 608 2.20 -52.37 82.34
C ASN A 608 3.13 -51.40 81.56
N TYR A 609 4.45 -51.65 81.54
CA TYR A 609 5.38 -51.66 80.38
C TYR A 609 6.83 -51.92 80.88
N PRO A 610 7.74 -52.57 80.10
CA PRO A 610 9.02 -53.08 80.60
C PRO A 610 10.18 -52.12 80.30
N GLY A 611 10.80 -51.62 81.36
CA GLY A 611 12.04 -50.83 81.36
C GLY A 611 12.24 -50.22 82.75
N THR A 612 13.30 -50.58 83.45
CA THR A 612 13.54 -50.15 84.84
C THR A 612 13.83 -48.65 84.96
N MET A 613 13.05 -47.94 85.79
CA MET A 613 13.59 -47.08 86.85
C MET A 613 12.53 -46.84 87.94
N THR A 614 12.83 -47.24 89.17
CA THR A 614 12.01 -46.95 90.36
C THR A 614 12.39 -45.57 90.89
N ILE A 615 11.42 -44.70 91.17
CA ILE A 615 11.62 -43.54 92.05
C ILE A 615 10.56 -43.63 93.16
N THR A 616 11.00 -43.59 94.41
CA THR A 616 10.12 -43.49 95.58
C THR A 616 10.53 -42.28 96.39
N ILE A 617 9.63 -41.33 96.66
CA ILE A 617 9.91 -40.14 97.48
C ILE A 617 8.73 -39.85 98.45
N ASN A 618 9.04 -39.98 99.75
CA ASN A 618 8.44 -39.41 100.98
C ASN A 618 7.08 -38.66 100.96
N ASN A 619 6.01 -39.33 100.53
CA ASN A 619 4.71 -39.44 101.23
C ASN A 619 4.01 -38.23 101.93
N LYS A 620 4.26 -36.94 101.63
CA LYS A 620 3.37 -35.80 101.96
C LYS A 620 3.50 -34.61 100.97
N PRO A 621 2.39 -33.96 100.54
CA PRO A 621 2.44 -32.81 99.64
C PRO A 621 2.90 -31.53 100.36
N LYS A 622 3.82 -30.78 99.74
CA LYS A 622 4.14 -29.39 100.09
C LYS A 622 3.69 -28.53 98.90
N GLU A 623 2.58 -27.81 99.05
CA GLU A 623 2.09 -26.89 98.02
C GLU A 623 3.08 -25.73 97.86
N ALA A 624 3.95 -25.81 96.85
CA ALA A 624 4.49 -24.60 96.24
C ALA A 624 3.36 -23.99 95.41
N ASN A 625 2.99 -22.75 95.70
CA ASN A 625 1.82 -22.08 95.12
C ASN A 625 2.00 -21.94 93.58
N PHE A 626 1.43 -22.87 92.81
CA PHE A 626 1.65 -23.06 91.36
C PHE A 626 1.33 -21.84 90.49
N ALA A 627 0.57 -20.87 91.01
CA ALA A 627 0.18 -19.66 90.30
C ALA A 627 1.33 -18.66 90.05
N VAL A 628 2.46 -18.75 90.77
CA VAL A 628 3.57 -17.78 90.65
C VAL A 628 4.57 -18.14 89.53
N ALA A 629 4.67 -19.41 89.15
CA ALA A 629 5.62 -19.89 88.13
C ALA A 629 5.30 -19.42 86.70
N ASP A 630 4.08 -18.92 86.46
CA ASP A 630 3.57 -18.61 85.12
C ASP A 630 3.84 -17.17 84.67
N GLN A 631 4.33 -16.31 85.57
CA GLN A 631 4.48 -14.88 85.31
C GLN A 631 5.66 -14.50 84.39
N ASN A 632 6.55 -15.45 84.06
CA ASN A 632 7.79 -15.22 83.31
C ASN A 632 7.91 -16.04 82.01
N LEU A 633 6.81 -16.29 81.31
CA LEU A 633 6.84 -17.00 80.02
C LEU A 633 7.51 -16.14 78.93
N PRO A 634 8.45 -16.71 78.15
CA PRO A 634 8.95 -16.09 76.92
C PRO A 634 7.83 -15.72 75.92
N LYS A 635 8.03 -14.64 75.16
CA LYS A 635 7.14 -14.26 74.04
C LYS A 635 7.05 -15.39 73.02
N GLY A 636 5.84 -15.67 72.51
CA GLY A 636 5.58 -16.74 71.53
C GLY A 636 5.21 -18.10 72.14
N ILE A 637 5.07 -18.16 73.47
CA ILE A 637 4.54 -19.32 74.18
C ILE A 637 3.09 -19.03 74.58
N ASP A 638 2.18 -19.94 74.21
CA ASP A 638 0.78 -19.91 74.64
C ASP A 638 0.48 -21.12 75.54
N ILE A 639 -0.18 -20.84 76.66
CA ILE A 639 -0.61 -21.84 77.65
C ILE A 639 -2.13 -21.86 77.82
N SER A 640 -2.86 -21.13 76.98
CA SER A 640 -4.31 -21.15 76.97
C SER A 640 -4.80 -22.59 76.77
N GLN A 641 -5.80 -23.01 77.54
CA GLN A 641 -6.32 -24.39 77.58
C GLN A 641 -5.43 -25.45 78.24
N LEU A 642 -4.25 -25.11 78.78
CA LEU A 642 -3.28 -26.06 79.36
C LEU A 642 -3.06 -25.89 80.87
N ALA A 643 -4.03 -25.30 81.57
CA ALA A 643 -3.90 -24.91 82.98
C ALA A 643 -3.49 -26.05 83.93
N GLU A 644 -3.74 -27.31 83.58
CA GLU A 644 -3.45 -28.51 84.39
C GLU A 644 -2.14 -29.24 84.01
N ALA A 645 -1.43 -28.78 82.98
CA ALA A 645 -0.27 -29.46 82.37
C ALA A 645 1.10 -29.03 82.94
N VAL A 646 1.16 -28.77 84.26
CA VAL A 646 2.42 -28.48 85.00
C VAL A 646 2.80 -29.68 85.85
N ARG A 647 4.07 -30.04 85.89
CA ARG A 647 4.59 -31.08 86.79
C ARG A 647 5.93 -30.63 87.37
N GLU A 648 6.05 -30.63 88.69
CA GLU A 648 7.30 -30.36 89.41
C GLU A 648 7.97 -31.67 89.83
N PHE A 649 9.28 -31.77 89.62
CA PHE A 649 10.11 -32.83 90.21
C PHE A 649 11.35 -32.19 90.88
N LYS A 650 11.43 -32.28 92.21
CA LYS A 650 12.59 -31.81 93.00
C LYS A 650 13.09 -32.92 93.93
N LEU A 651 14.42 -33.03 94.06
CA LEU A 651 15.11 -33.92 94.99
C LEU A 651 15.92 -33.05 95.97
N PHE A 652 15.70 -33.21 97.27
CA PHE A 652 16.47 -32.55 98.34
C PHE A 652 17.08 -33.61 99.27
N ASN A 653 18.20 -33.28 99.92
CA ASN A 653 18.67 -33.95 101.14
C ASN A 653 18.44 -33.03 102.36
N GLU A 654 18.76 -33.50 103.57
CA GLU A 654 18.30 -32.93 104.85
C GLU A 654 18.71 -31.46 105.17
N GLU A 655 19.42 -30.73 104.31
CA GLU A 655 19.77 -29.32 104.52
C GLU A 655 19.49 -28.37 103.32
N ASP A 656 18.62 -28.75 102.38
CA ASP A 656 18.09 -27.86 101.31
C ASP A 656 19.14 -27.17 100.38
N ALA A 657 20.42 -27.58 100.37
CA ALA A 657 21.43 -27.12 99.41
C ALA A 657 21.66 -28.13 98.27
N ILE A 658 21.75 -27.64 97.02
CA ILE A 658 21.94 -28.46 95.81
C ILE A 658 23.29 -29.20 95.89
N ALA A 659 23.26 -30.49 96.21
CA ALA A 659 24.43 -31.36 96.13
C ALA A 659 24.29 -32.30 94.93
N SER A 660 25.12 -32.04 93.92
CA SER A 660 25.36 -32.92 92.78
C SER A 660 25.81 -34.32 93.23
N THR A 661 25.24 -35.37 92.66
CA THR A 661 25.97 -36.63 92.44
C THR A 661 25.46 -37.30 91.17
N THR A 662 26.18 -37.06 90.07
CA THR A 662 26.56 -38.04 89.04
C THR A 662 25.69 -39.31 88.92
N THR A 663 24.45 -39.14 88.48
CA THR A 663 23.82 -40.11 87.60
C THR A 663 23.70 -39.45 86.25
N THR A 664 24.63 -39.77 85.35
CA THR A 664 24.39 -39.70 83.90
C THR A 664 23.25 -40.67 83.60
N GLY A 665 22.03 -40.19 83.70
CA GLY A 665 20.81 -40.93 83.44
C GLY A 665 19.83 -39.99 82.76
N ARG A 666 19.30 -40.41 81.61
CA ARG A 666 18.23 -39.67 80.93
C ARG A 666 16.91 -40.00 81.63
N PHE A 667 16.18 -38.98 82.05
CA PHE A 667 14.85 -39.10 82.60
C PHE A 667 13.84 -38.88 81.49
N ARG A 668 12.88 -39.79 81.33
CA ARG A 668 11.75 -39.58 80.44
C ARG A 668 10.66 -38.84 81.18
N ILE A 669 10.34 -37.64 80.74
CA ILE A 669 9.24 -36.83 81.23
C ILE A 669 8.09 -36.95 80.24
N THR A 670 6.93 -37.40 80.72
CA THR A 670 5.69 -37.47 79.94
C THR A 670 4.63 -36.62 80.65
N ILE A 671 4.12 -35.60 79.98
CA ILE A 671 3.07 -34.72 80.51
C ILE A 671 1.85 -34.85 79.61
N SER A 672 0.71 -35.21 80.20
CA SER A 672 -0.58 -35.24 79.51
C SER A 672 -1.09 -33.83 79.26
N TYR A 673 -1.79 -33.65 78.14
CA TYR A 673 -2.55 -32.44 77.82
C TYR A 673 -4.04 -32.79 77.62
N PRO A 674 -4.95 -31.82 77.70
CA PRO A 674 -6.38 -32.10 77.60
C PRO A 674 -6.78 -32.63 76.22
N VAL A 675 -7.70 -33.58 76.20
CA VAL A 675 -8.30 -34.14 74.96
C VAL A 675 -9.01 -33.10 74.10
N THR A 676 -9.31 -31.93 74.68
CA THR A 676 -9.92 -30.79 74.01
C THR A 676 -8.94 -30.04 73.11
N VAL A 677 -7.63 -30.30 73.21
CA VAL A 677 -6.62 -29.79 72.27
C VAL A 677 -6.65 -30.67 71.02
N PRO A 678 -7.04 -30.14 69.84
CA PRO A 678 -7.10 -30.91 68.61
C PRO A 678 -5.72 -31.43 68.18
N ASP A 679 -5.67 -32.63 67.57
CA ASP A 679 -4.43 -33.33 67.21
C ASP A 679 -3.47 -32.49 66.35
N ASN A 680 -4.02 -31.69 65.44
CA ASN A 680 -3.24 -30.80 64.58
C ASN A 680 -2.58 -29.64 65.35
N LYS A 681 -3.16 -29.20 66.47
CA LYS A 681 -2.58 -28.19 67.37
C LYS A 681 -1.62 -28.83 68.38
N ALA A 682 -1.89 -30.06 68.79
CA ALA A 682 -1.06 -30.77 69.74
C ALA A 682 0.39 -30.93 69.26
N MET A 683 0.60 -31.03 67.94
CA MET A 683 1.95 -31.13 67.33
C MET A 683 2.86 -29.93 67.61
N ASP A 684 2.32 -28.77 68.00
CA ASP A 684 3.07 -27.58 68.39
C ASP A 684 3.41 -27.56 69.90
N LEU A 685 2.95 -28.54 70.66
CA LEU A 685 3.22 -28.64 72.09
C LEU A 685 4.67 -29.07 72.35
N ARG A 686 5.35 -28.33 73.21
CA ARG A 686 6.70 -28.66 73.67
C ARG A 686 6.77 -28.60 75.19
N ILE A 687 7.69 -29.37 75.75
CA ILE A 687 8.05 -29.29 77.16
C ILE A 687 9.06 -28.16 77.35
N PHE A 688 8.79 -27.35 78.37
CA PHE A 688 9.65 -26.30 78.89
C PHE A 688 10.06 -26.67 80.31
N TRP A 689 11.23 -26.18 80.72
CA TRP A 689 11.71 -26.29 82.08
C TRP A 689 11.93 -24.91 82.69
N MET A 690 11.66 -24.76 83.98
CA MET A 690 12.01 -23.55 84.72
C MET A 690 13.49 -23.61 85.08
N ASP A 691 14.30 -22.66 84.62
CA ASP A 691 15.69 -22.58 85.04
C ASP A 691 15.76 -21.94 86.45
N PRO A 692 16.22 -22.68 87.47
CA PRO A 692 16.24 -22.17 88.84
C PRO A 692 17.29 -21.07 89.05
N SER A 693 18.22 -20.87 88.11
CA SER A 693 19.25 -19.82 88.21
C SER A 693 18.72 -18.42 87.87
N ASP A 694 17.73 -18.32 87.00
CA ASP A 694 17.18 -17.04 86.51
C ASP A 694 15.64 -16.93 86.59
N ASN A 695 14.95 -17.98 87.05
CA ASN A 695 13.49 -18.08 87.15
C ASN A 695 12.76 -17.81 85.83
N LYS A 696 13.34 -18.24 84.69
CA LYS A 696 12.72 -18.19 83.37
C LYS A 696 12.49 -19.57 82.79
N TRP A 697 11.42 -19.69 82.00
CA TRP A 697 11.13 -20.90 81.23
C TRP A 697 12.06 -21.03 80.02
N LYS A 698 12.64 -22.22 79.82
CA LYS A 698 13.52 -22.56 78.70
C LYS A 698 12.98 -23.79 77.97
N LEU A 699 13.09 -23.80 76.65
CA LEU A 699 12.61 -24.91 75.80
C LEU A 699 13.47 -26.16 76.03
N VAL A 700 12.80 -27.30 76.22
CA VAL A 700 13.43 -28.63 76.25
C VAL A 700 13.15 -29.39 74.96
N GLY A 701 11.93 -29.29 74.44
CA GLY A 701 11.47 -30.03 73.26
C GLY A 701 10.37 -31.04 73.60
N GLY A 702 10.19 -32.08 72.79
CA GLY A 702 9.26 -33.18 73.11
C GLY A 702 8.57 -33.79 71.90
N THR A 703 8.24 -35.06 72.01
CA THR A 703 7.47 -35.84 71.04
C THR A 703 6.03 -35.92 71.49
N VAL A 704 5.11 -35.57 70.60
CA VAL A 704 3.67 -35.54 70.90
C VAL A 704 3.04 -36.85 70.47
N ASP A 705 2.27 -37.45 71.37
CA ASP A 705 1.40 -38.59 71.10
C ASP A 705 -0.05 -38.12 71.20
N THR A 706 -0.70 -37.98 70.04
CA THR A 706 -2.08 -37.49 69.95
C THR A 706 -3.13 -38.50 70.36
N ILE A 707 -2.82 -39.79 70.28
CA ILE A 707 -3.73 -40.86 70.67
C ILE A 707 -3.84 -40.91 72.20
N ASN A 708 -2.70 -40.77 72.88
CA ASN A 708 -2.64 -40.81 74.34
C ASN A 708 -2.70 -39.41 75.00
N HIS A 709 -2.78 -38.35 74.19
CA HIS A 709 -2.76 -36.95 74.61
C HIS A 709 -1.59 -36.61 75.56
N THR A 710 -0.37 -36.98 75.16
CA THR A 710 0.84 -36.71 75.96
C THR A 710 1.97 -36.08 75.15
N VAL A 711 2.85 -35.34 75.82
CA VAL A 711 4.13 -34.90 75.28
C VAL A 711 5.25 -35.55 76.09
N THR A 712 6.20 -36.18 75.40
CA THR A 712 7.29 -36.95 76.02
C THR A 712 8.66 -36.43 75.60
N VAL A 713 9.58 -36.25 76.55
CA VAL A 713 10.96 -35.83 76.27
C VAL A 713 11.95 -36.53 77.20
N GLU A 714 13.18 -36.76 76.74
CA GLU A 714 14.28 -37.22 77.60
C GLU A 714 15.10 -36.02 78.06
N VAL A 715 15.34 -35.89 79.37
CA VAL A 715 16.11 -34.81 80.00
C VAL A 715 17.24 -35.36 80.84
N GLU A 716 18.30 -34.58 81.02
CA GLU A 716 19.47 -34.95 81.82
C GLU A 716 19.46 -34.32 83.22
N HIS A 717 18.43 -33.52 83.53
CA HIS A 717 18.25 -32.83 84.81
C HIS A 717 16.77 -32.83 85.21
N LEU A 718 16.49 -32.64 86.51
CA LEU A 718 15.12 -32.46 87.02
C LEU A 718 14.87 -30.97 87.31
N SER A 719 13.65 -30.52 87.04
CA SER A 719 13.17 -29.17 87.35
C SER A 719 11.63 -29.14 87.39
N ILE A 720 11.04 -27.96 87.45
CA ILE A 720 9.63 -27.75 87.11
C ILE A 720 9.53 -27.83 85.59
N PHE A 721 8.68 -28.73 85.09
CA PHE A 721 8.39 -28.90 83.67
C PHE A 721 6.93 -28.57 83.36
N ARG A 722 6.70 -28.06 82.16
CA ARG A 722 5.36 -27.73 81.67
C ARG A 722 5.26 -27.97 80.17
N VAL A 723 4.06 -28.35 79.71
CA VAL A 723 3.71 -28.34 78.30
C VAL A 723 3.10 -27.00 77.91
N ALA A 724 3.58 -26.42 76.82
CA ALA A 724 3.02 -25.20 76.23
C ALA A 724 3.08 -25.26 74.70
N PHE A 725 2.21 -24.51 74.02
CA PHE A 725 2.31 -24.32 72.57
C PHE A 725 3.55 -23.48 72.26
N TYR A 726 4.38 -23.95 71.34
CA TYR A 726 5.61 -23.27 70.94
C TYR A 726 5.64 -23.01 69.45
N THR A 727 5.58 -21.72 69.08
CA THR A 727 5.82 -21.29 67.70
C THR A 727 7.34 -21.22 67.45
N PHE A 728 7.85 -22.03 66.53
CA PHE A 728 9.26 -21.96 66.12
C PHE A 728 9.58 -20.59 65.53
N ILE A 729 10.59 -19.91 66.08
CA ILE A 729 11.13 -18.65 65.56
C ILE A 729 12.42 -18.98 64.82
N ALA A 730 12.47 -18.70 63.52
CA ALA A 730 13.67 -18.94 62.73
C ALA A 730 14.79 -17.96 63.10
N SER A 731 16.05 -18.39 62.96
CA SER A 731 17.23 -17.55 63.18
C SER A 731 17.48 -16.54 62.06
N ASP A 732 16.95 -16.81 60.86
CA ASP A 732 17.03 -15.96 59.68
C ASP A 732 15.86 -16.25 58.72
N LEU A 733 15.73 -15.44 57.65
CA LEU A 733 14.66 -15.58 56.65
C LEU A 733 15.01 -16.52 55.48
N THR A 734 15.97 -17.43 55.63
CA THR A 734 16.44 -18.28 54.52
C THR A 734 15.39 -19.32 54.12
N ASN A 735 14.78 -19.98 55.11
CA ASN A 735 13.88 -21.13 54.94
C ASN A 735 12.40 -20.76 55.13
N ILE A 736 11.94 -19.65 54.53
CA ILE A 736 10.51 -19.30 54.56
C ILE A 736 9.71 -20.31 53.75
N HIS A 737 8.70 -20.90 54.39
CA HIS A 737 7.74 -21.79 53.75
C HIS A 737 6.39 -21.09 53.65
N VAL A 738 5.82 -21.07 52.44
CA VAL A 738 4.48 -20.51 52.18
C VAL A 738 3.59 -21.60 51.63
N TYR A 739 2.56 -21.95 52.38
CA TYR A 739 1.65 -23.04 52.05
C TYR A 739 0.20 -22.73 52.44
N PRO A 740 -0.76 -23.35 51.74
CA PRO A 740 -0.58 -24.15 50.54
C PRO A 740 -0.28 -23.28 49.31
N ASN A 741 0.50 -23.82 48.37
CA ASN A 741 0.88 -23.16 47.13
C ASN A 741 0.83 -24.17 45.97
N PRO A 742 -0.25 -24.17 45.14
CA PRO A 742 -1.32 -23.17 45.10
C PRO A 742 -2.31 -23.28 46.27
N PHE A 743 -2.95 -22.15 46.64
CA PHE A 743 -4.06 -22.08 47.60
C PHE A 743 -5.42 -22.21 46.90
N LYS A 744 -6.20 -23.25 47.22
CA LYS A 744 -7.51 -23.61 46.69
C LYS A 744 -8.50 -23.96 47.80
N PRO A 745 -9.01 -22.97 48.54
CA PRO A 745 -9.80 -23.20 49.75
C PRO A 745 -11.14 -23.94 49.55
N TYR A 746 -11.65 -24.08 48.32
CA TYR A 746 -12.99 -24.59 48.05
C TYR A 746 -13.01 -25.82 47.13
N ASP A 747 -11.87 -26.45 46.84
CA ASP A 747 -11.80 -27.61 45.94
C ASP A 747 -12.05 -28.95 46.64
N GLY A 748 -12.30 -28.93 47.94
CA GLY A 748 -12.55 -30.12 48.76
C GLY A 748 -11.29 -30.91 49.13
N ASN A 749 -10.09 -30.44 48.77
CA ASN A 749 -8.82 -31.05 49.12
C ASN A 749 -8.07 -30.22 50.17
N SER A 750 -7.80 -30.80 51.34
CA SER A 750 -7.09 -30.12 52.43
C SER A 750 -5.64 -29.76 52.09
N ASP A 751 -5.01 -30.47 51.15
CA ASP A 751 -3.59 -30.27 50.78
C ASP A 751 -3.37 -29.01 49.93
N THR A 752 -4.41 -28.59 49.20
CA THR A 752 -4.40 -27.38 48.38
C THR A 752 -5.02 -26.19 49.11
N GLY A 753 -5.71 -26.39 50.23
CA GLY A 753 -5.97 -25.36 51.24
C GLY A 753 -7.36 -25.36 51.85
N ILE A 754 -7.47 -24.78 53.05
CA ILE A 754 -8.73 -24.65 53.79
C ILE A 754 -9.08 -23.15 53.87
N PRO A 755 -10.35 -22.73 53.70
CA PRO A 755 -10.76 -21.34 53.86
C PRO A 755 -10.42 -20.85 55.27
N TYR A 756 -9.95 -19.62 55.39
CA TYR A 756 -9.58 -19.08 56.69
C TYR A 756 -10.78 -19.04 57.64
N ASP A 757 -10.71 -19.84 58.70
CA ASP A 757 -11.72 -19.99 59.75
C ASP A 757 -11.18 -19.59 61.15
N GLY A 758 -9.92 -19.12 61.20
CA GLY A 758 -9.22 -18.79 62.44
C GLY A 758 -8.48 -19.98 63.07
N SER A 759 -8.51 -21.16 62.45
CA SER A 759 -7.66 -22.29 62.82
C SER A 759 -6.24 -22.13 62.26
N VAL A 760 -5.26 -22.74 62.92
CA VAL A 760 -3.82 -22.64 62.60
C VAL A 760 -3.42 -23.22 61.24
N ASN A 761 -4.30 -24.01 60.61
CA ASN A 761 -4.08 -24.64 59.31
C ASN A 761 -5.02 -24.11 58.21
N SER A 762 -5.64 -22.94 58.44
CA SER A 762 -6.55 -22.30 57.50
C SER A 762 -5.95 -21.04 56.88
N GLY A 763 -6.41 -20.67 55.68
CA GLY A 763 -5.83 -19.57 54.91
C GLY A 763 -4.44 -19.90 54.36
N ILE A 764 -3.66 -18.87 54.09
CA ILE A 764 -2.30 -18.98 53.56
C ILE A 764 -1.32 -18.73 54.70
N ILE A 765 -0.42 -19.67 54.93
CA ILE A 765 0.48 -19.71 56.07
C ILE A 765 1.88 -19.36 55.62
N PHE A 766 2.49 -18.39 56.30
CA PHE A 766 3.88 -18.01 56.18
C PHE A 766 4.60 -18.50 57.43
N ASP A 767 5.44 -19.52 57.27
CA ASP A 767 6.11 -20.25 58.34
C ASP A 767 7.62 -19.98 58.33
N SER A 768 8.27 -20.26 59.46
CA SER A 768 9.70 -20.06 59.70
C SER A 768 10.15 -18.59 59.63
N LEU A 769 9.33 -17.67 60.14
CA LEU A 769 9.64 -16.24 60.27
C LEU A 769 10.54 -15.97 61.48
N THR A 770 11.38 -14.94 61.41
CA THR A 770 12.16 -14.42 62.54
C THR A 770 11.27 -13.57 63.48
N GLU A 771 11.83 -13.04 64.58
CA GLU A 771 11.09 -12.17 65.51
C GLU A 771 10.65 -10.84 64.85
N ASP A 772 9.42 -10.41 65.15
CA ASP A 772 8.81 -9.12 64.81
C ASP A 772 8.84 -8.79 63.29
N CYS A 773 8.49 -9.76 62.45
CA CYS A 773 8.45 -9.56 61.00
C CYS A 773 7.27 -8.70 60.54
N THR A 774 7.49 -7.92 59.48
CA THR A 774 6.44 -7.28 58.68
C THR A 774 6.29 -8.01 57.36
N LEU A 775 5.10 -8.54 57.07
CA LEU A 775 4.72 -9.22 55.84
C LEU A 775 3.84 -8.31 54.99
N LYS A 776 4.28 -8.01 53.77
CA LYS A 776 3.51 -7.27 52.75
C LYS A 776 3.20 -8.19 51.58
N ILE A 777 1.95 -8.16 51.11
CA ILE A 777 1.50 -8.96 49.97
C ILE A 777 1.07 -8.02 48.86
N PHE A 778 1.54 -8.30 47.64
CA PHE A 778 1.29 -7.51 46.45
C PHE A 778 0.65 -8.37 45.36
N ASN A 779 -0.18 -7.75 44.53
CA ASN A 779 -0.57 -8.37 43.26
C ASN A 779 0.57 -8.28 42.23
N LEU A 780 0.41 -8.92 41.07
CA LEU A 780 1.45 -8.93 40.03
C LEU A 780 1.77 -7.53 39.45
N ALA A 781 0.87 -6.56 39.61
CA ALA A 781 1.09 -5.17 39.23
C ALA A 781 1.89 -4.37 40.28
N GLY A 782 2.24 -4.97 41.43
CA GLY A 782 2.99 -4.33 42.50
C GLY A 782 2.14 -3.51 43.47
N GLU A 783 0.81 -3.62 43.41
CA GLU A 783 -0.10 -2.93 44.32
C GLU A 783 -0.21 -3.68 45.65
N LEU A 784 -0.15 -2.96 46.77
CA LEU A 784 -0.24 -3.55 48.11
C LEU A 784 -1.66 -4.06 48.38
N VAL A 785 -1.78 -5.38 48.59
CA VAL A 785 -3.04 -6.09 48.89
C VAL A 785 -3.35 -6.05 50.38
N THR A 786 -2.35 -6.38 51.20
CA THR A 786 -2.44 -6.32 52.66
C THR A 786 -1.05 -6.23 53.30
N GLU A 787 -1.03 -5.85 54.57
CA GLU A 787 0.15 -5.81 55.44
C GLU A 787 -0.19 -6.46 56.78
N LEU A 788 0.66 -7.38 57.22
CA LEU A 788 0.52 -8.16 58.45
C LEU A 788 1.84 -8.06 59.24
N SER A 789 1.77 -8.24 60.56
CA SER A 789 2.96 -8.36 61.40
C SER A 789 2.87 -9.65 62.21
N GLY A 790 3.99 -10.31 62.43
CA GLY A 790 4.04 -11.46 63.32
C GLY A 790 5.42 -12.11 63.43
N THR A 791 5.50 -13.12 64.29
CA THR A 791 6.74 -13.79 64.69
C THR A 791 6.56 -15.29 64.51
N GLY A 792 7.55 -15.98 63.93
CA GLY A 792 7.52 -17.43 63.71
C GLY A 792 6.56 -17.88 62.61
N LYS A 793 5.25 -17.69 62.81
CA LYS A 793 4.21 -18.00 61.82
C LYS A 793 3.20 -16.85 61.69
N VAL A 794 2.79 -16.56 60.46
CA VAL A 794 1.73 -15.59 60.14
C VAL A 794 0.74 -16.23 59.18
N GLN A 795 -0.55 -16.13 59.50
CA GLN A 795 -1.63 -16.60 58.64
C GLN A 795 -2.32 -15.43 57.95
N TRP A 796 -2.63 -15.61 56.68
CA TRP A 796 -3.39 -14.65 55.89
C TRP A 796 -4.71 -15.25 55.42
N ASN A 797 -5.79 -14.48 55.61
CA ASN A 797 -7.16 -14.87 55.26
C ASN A 797 -7.50 -14.74 53.77
N ALA A 798 -6.52 -14.50 52.89
CA ALA A 798 -6.69 -14.24 51.47
C ALA A 798 -7.71 -13.10 51.17
N LYS A 799 -7.72 -12.08 52.02
CA LYS A 799 -8.51 -10.85 51.85
C LYS A 799 -7.62 -9.61 51.83
N THR A 800 -8.05 -8.59 51.08
CA THR A 800 -7.44 -7.26 51.06
C THR A 800 -7.55 -6.58 52.42
N LYS A 801 -6.82 -5.47 52.63
CA LYS A 801 -6.98 -4.62 53.82
C LYS A 801 -8.43 -4.14 54.07
N SER A 802 -9.24 -4.03 53.02
CA SER A 802 -10.66 -3.67 53.11
C SER A 802 -11.61 -4.87 53.34
N GLY A 803 -11.05 -6.07 53.59
CA GLY A 803 -11.82 -7.29 53.87
C GLY A 803 -12.41 -7.97 52.64
N LYS A 804 -12.08 -7.52 51.43
CA LYS A 804 -12.55 -8.15 50.18
C LYS A 804 -11.70 -9.35 49.83
N GLU A 805 -12.33 -10.38 49.30
CA GLU A 805 -11.62 -11.55 48.79
C GLU A 805 -10.75 -11.21 47.60
N VAL A 806 -9.52 -11.73 47.60
CA VAL A 806 -8.58 -11.52 46.49
C VAL A 806 -8.89 -12.49 45.34
N ALA A 807 -8.66 -12.06 44.09
CA ALA A 807 -8.95 -12.86 42.90
C ALA A 807 -7.95 -14.02 42.71
N SER A 808 -8.31 -14.97 41.84
CA SER A 808 -7.36 -15.99 41.35
C SER A 808 -6.19 -15.32 40.63
N GLY A 809 -4.96 -15.73 40.92
CA GLY A 809 -3.76 -15.13 40.34
C GLY A 809 -2.47 -15.40 41.11
N VAL A 810 -1.36 -14.86 40.60
CA VAL A 810 -0.05 -14.91 41.25
C VAL A 810 0.15 -13.69 42.13
N TYR A 811 0.58 -13.91 43.37
CA TYR A 811 0.86 -12.89 44.36
C TYR A 811 2.33 -12.95 44.79
N ILE A 812 2.86 -11.79 45.15
CA ILE A 812 4.25 -11.61 45.60
C ILE A 812 4.21 -11.19 47.07
N TYR A 813 5.05 -11.79 47.90
CA TYR A 813 5.22 -11.36 49.28
C TYR A 813 6.60 -10.75 49.51
N LEU A 814 6.67 -9.83 50.47
CA LEU A 814 7.89 -9.26 51.04
C LEU A 814 7.80 -9.35 52.56
N ILE A 815 8.71 -10.11 53.16
CA ILE A 815 8.91 -10.20 54.60
C ILE A 815 10.12 -9.33 54.96
N THR A 816 9.97 -8.48 55.97
CA THR A 816 11.07 -7.68 56.55
C THR A 816 11.19 -8.04 58.03
N ASP A 817 12.35 -8.49 58.49
CA ASP A 817 12.59 -8.77 59.91
C ASP A 817 12.86 -7.49 60.72
N LYS A 818 12.94 -7.63 62.05
CA LYS A 818 13.19 -6.55 63.01
C LYS A 818 14.49 -5.78 62.79
N VAL A 819 15.52 -6.42 62.23
CA VAL A 819 16.83 -5.81 61.97
C VAL A 819 16.96 -5.29 60.53
N GLY A 820 15.92 -5.48 59.71
CA GLY A 820 15.78 -4.91 58.36
C GLY A 820 16.12 -5.86 57.21
N ASN A 821 16.44 -7.14 57.47
CA ASN A 821 16.66 -8.12 56.41
C ASN A 821 15.33 -8.43 55.71
N LYS A 822 15.42 -8.76 54.42
CA LYS A 822 14.25 -8.94 53.55
C LYS A 822 14.26 -10.27 52.84
N LYS A 823 13.08 -10.88 52.71
CA LYS A 823 12.84 -12.06 51.88
C LYS A 823 11.61 -11.83 51.00
N THR A 824 11.74 -12.15 49.72
CA THR A 824 10.63 -12.13 48.77
C THR A 824 10.35 -13.52 48.22
N GLY A 825 9.13 -13.73 47.75
CA GLY A 825 8.73 -14.93 47.04
C GLY A 825 7.37 -14.78 46.39
N LYS A 826 6.87 -15.86 45.80
CA LYS A 826 5.59 -15.88 45.07
C LYS A 826 4.76 -17.11 45.42
N PHE A 827 3.45 -16.96 45.36
CA PHE A 827 2.48 -18.06 45.51
C PHE A 827 1.25 -17.79 44.63
N THR A 828 0.46 -18.83 44.41
CA THR A 828 -0.70 -18.77 43.51
C THR A 828 -1.99 -19.02 44.29
N ILE A 829 -3.03 -18.24 44.01
CA ILE A 829 -4.39 -18.45 44.51
C ILE A 829 -5.26 -18.90 43.33
N ILE A 830 -6.03 -19.97 43.52
CA ILE A 830 -7.00 -20.49 42.56
C ILE A 830 -8.32 -20.67 43.30
N ARG A 831 -9.30 -19.83 42.99
CA ARG A 831 -10.65 -19.85 43.54
C ARG A 831 -11.65 -20.40 42.54
#